data_AF-A0A842JYP4-F1
#
_entry.id   AF-A0A842JYP4-F1
#
_cell.length_a   1.000
_cell.length_b   1.000
_cell.length_c   1.000
_cell.angle_alpha   90.00
_cell.angle_beta   90.00
_cell.angle_gamma   90.00
#
_symmetry.space_group_name_H-M   'P 1'
#
loop_
_entity.id
_entity.type
_entity.pdbx_description
1 polymer ?
#
loop_
_entity_poly.entity_id
_entity_poly.type
_entity_poly.pdbx_seq_one_letter_code
_entity_poly.pdbx_strand_id
1 'polypeptide(L)'
;MVAGRRAKLLSLDAGLPPGALRELLDACRSTVRDHGWDSVITALEEAAAGRSKASDSILSGTVAAGAALATSGWAPLLAPLVAGLVTTVTPPRETTFADAGPVYEGIEIPPAKGANGPLAQARQRRMLAILGSAQAVGVAASLSGGKARNQGFATGMMLPGAGFLYTRDPARFTLTAVAFAFSLLLWFGTGNMVLPPVVWIGAAAYAARRASRSKRTWRRAALAVAGATALTALEVGRHRRRSFTHQVAKAEAANAFLGQASRPLEGAKRPDVHVADELDDEELALTRRFVDMANQAPDDWSNWNVIDQFQPAALRYQINAVIDALALQQYTRVPAFKGYLEDAQRQLITRYLEKKVWGYWALENLWGNLEWDPDPAKRQNIMMTGYFAQSLGLYQTVSGDLQHSEPGSLMFTWNDQRRYPLSYGALCASLAADYVRSPWGLVVCEPNWIFSLCNMRGGTGLRLHDRLHGTTYWDQIGDRYRRGFQQELVRPDGMVNGHRSSRVGIGAAGLTLSADLRNLVPNVADRGFLLLQAACRTPEGEIATPFRTDDRLLDPGNYTFNPLAGYAMVMEEAREAGDEELSLGVYRELRERLDISIDNRGWLVAEGASILAHAGLGRALFGRHGGWLDIVEKGMPAIWQEGPVIDSVPYPQVMVARAVSPNGRDLDAVLRTVGRQERVTVTFARLRPGGRYKLTGALEEAVVADEAGRARVQVEVAGRSALALAFQNGDENR
;
A
#
# COMPACT_ATOMS: atom_id res chain seq x y z
N MET A 1 10.70 -51.61 -13.12
CA MET A 1 11.54 -51.50 -14.35
C MET A 1 10.68 -50.90 -15.44
N VAL A 2 11.29 -50.18 -16.41
CA VAL A 2 10.61 -49.46 -17.52
C VAL A 2 9.64 -48.38 -17.00
N ALA A 3 10.04 -47.12 -16.76
CA ALA A 3 10.57 -46.10 -17.68
C ALA A 3 9.55 -45.61 -18.73
N GLY A 4 9.19 -44.31 -18.70
CA GLY A 4 8.50 -43.67 -19.84
C GLY A 4 7.45 -42.60 -19.55
N ARG A 5 7.85 -41.42 -19.04
CA ARG A 5 7.41 -40.08 -19.48
C ARG A 5 8.03 -38.98 -18.59
N ARG A 6 9.01 -38.25 -19.13
CA ARG A 6 9.43 -36.95 -18.55
C ARG A 6 8.36 -35.92 -18.87
N ALA A 7 7.81 -35.24 -17.87
CA ALA A 7 7.19 -33.95 -18.09
C ALA A 7 8.30 -32.94 -18.47
N LYS A 8 8.08 -32.14 -19.53
CA LYS A 8 8.89 -30.94 -19.77
C LYS A 8 8.37 -29.83 -18.85
N LEU A 9 8.85 -29.81 -17.60
CA LEU A 9 8.82 -28.59 -16.80
C LEU A 9 9.83 -27.59 -17.37
N LEU A 10 9.58 -26.30 -17.14
CA LEU A 10 10.34 -25.19 -17.72
C LEU A 10 11.74 -25.12 -17.10
N SER A 11 12.76 -25.55 -17.84
CA SER A 11 14.15 -25.22 -17.49
C SER A 11 14.42 -23.74 -17.77
N LEU A 12 14.82 -23.01 -16.74
CA LEU A 12 15.40 -21.67 -16.88
C LEU A 12 16.85 -21.80 -17.40
N ASP A 13 17.00 -22.17 -18.67
CA ASP A 13 18.28 -22.20 -19.40
C ASP A 13 18.78 -20.76 -19.70
N ALA A 14 19.02 -19.97 -18.65
CA ALA A 14 19.38 -18.55 -18.69
C ALA A 14 20.81 -18.25 -19.22
N GLY A 15 21.47 -19.23 -19.86
CA GLY A 15 22.82 -19.13 -20.43
C GLY A 15 23.98 -18.98 -19.44
N LEU A 16 23.69 -18.79 -18.14
CA LEU A 16 24.70 -18.56 -17.10
C LEU A 16 25.46 -19.85 -16.74
N PRO A 17 26.79 -19.78 -16.47
CA PRO A 17 27.52 -20.89 -15.87
C PRO A 17 26.90 -21.28 -14.53
N PRO A 18 26.73 -22.59 -14.20
CA PRO A 18 26.07 -23.03 -12.98
C PRO A 18 26.65 -22.46 -11.67
N GLY A 19 27.95 -22.16 -11.64
CA GLY A 19 28.58 -21.47 -10.50
C GLY A 19 28.11 -20.02 -10.33
N ALA A 20 28.03 -19.26 -11.43
CA ALA A 20 27.60 -17.86 -11.40
C ALA A 20 26.11 -17.72 -11.03
N LEU A 21 25.27 -18.64 -11.49
CA LEU A 21 23.87 -18.70 -11.08
C LEU A 21 23.72 -19.03 -9.59
N ARG A 22 24.55 -19.95 -9.06
CA ARG A 22 24.59 -20.28 -7.63
C ARG A 22 25.01 -19.09 -6.77
N GLU A 23 26.15 -18.48 -7.09
CA GLU A 23 26.68 -17.31 -6.38
C GLU A 23 25.69 -16.14 -6.36
N LEU A 24 25.01 -15.87 -7.48
CA LEU A 24 23.98 -14.83 -7.59
C LEU A 24 22.79 -15.09 -6.65
N LEU A 25 22.24 -16.31 -6.67
CA LEU A 25 21.06 -16.66 -5.88
C LEU A 25 21.37 -16.69 -4.38
N ASP A 26 22.50 -17.27 -3.97
CA ASP A 26 22.90 -17.29 -2.55
C ASP A 26 23.16 -15.86 -2.03
N ALA A 27 23.76 -14.98 -2.85
CA ALA A 27 23.94 -13.56 -2.53
C ALA A 27 22.63 -12.75 -2.44
N CYS A 28 21.52 -13.21 -3.05
CA CYS A 28 20.19 -12.65 -2.79
C CYS A 28 19.58 -13.14 -1.47
N ARG A 29 19.95 -14.35 -1.00
CA ARG A 29 19.16 -15.15 -0.04
C ARG A 29 19.80 -15.28 1.35
N SER A 30 21.06 -14.89 1.52
CA SER A 30 21.66 -14.63 2.84
C SER A 30 21.24 -13.27 3.41
N THR A 31 20.46 -12.50 2.66
CA THR A 31 20.74 -11.06 2.55
C THR A 31 19.48 -10.21 2.66
N VAL A 32 18.36 -10.66 2.08
CA VAL A 32 17.01 -10.17 2.47
C VAL A 32 16.68 -10.63 3.90
N ARG A 33 17.14 -11.84 4.24
CA ARG A 33 17.00 -12.58 5.50
C ARG A 33 17.27 -11.84 6.80
N ASP A 34 18.24 -10.94 6.84
CA ASP A 34 18.62 -10.30 8.11
C ASP A 34 17.97 -8.90 8.24
N HIS A 35 17.48 -8.35 7.12
CA HIS A 35 17.71 -6.94 6.80
C HIS A 35 16.77 -6.30 5.74
N GLY A 36 16.08 -7.07 4.90
CA GLY A 36 15.22 -6.56 3.83
C GLY A 36 15.97 -5.93 2.63
N TRP A 37 15.24 -5.66 1.54
CA TRP A 37 15.79 -5.41 0.19
C TRP A 37 16.79 -4.24 0.02
N ASP A 38 16.81 -3.24 0.92
CA ASP A 38 17.82 -2.17 0.87
C ASP A 38 19.08 -2.57 1.64
N SER A 39 18.94 -3.04 2.89
CA SER A 39 20.07 -3.52 3.70
C SER A 39 20.63 -4.87 3.22
N VAL A 40 20.00 -5.53 2.23
CA VAL A 40 20.65 -6.50 1.33
C VAL A 40 22.01 -6.01 0.85
N ILE A 41 22.05 -4.76 0.36
CA ILE A 41 23.25 -4.16 -0.21
C ILE A 41 24.28 -3.97 0.91
N THR A 42 23.80 -3.42 2.03
CA THR A 42 24.63 -3.09 3.19
C THR A 42 25.16 -4.32 3.92
N ALA A 43 24.48 -5.48 3.92
CA ALA A 43 25.00 -6.73 4.51
C ALA A 43 26.28 -7.21 3.80
N LEU A 44 26.26 -7.16 2.46
CA LEU A 44 27.41 -7.49 1.61
C LEU A 44 28.57 -6.48 1.80
N GLU A 45 28.25 -5.23 2.15
CA GLU A 45 29.23 -4.18 2.49
C GLU A 45 29.75 -4.27 3.94
N GLU A 46 28.92 -4.70 4.90
CA GLU A 46 29.26 -4.74 6.34
C GLU A 46 29.94 -6.04 6.77
N ALA A 47 29.70 -7.16 6.08
CA ALA A 47 30.54 -8.36 6.16
C ALA A 47 32.02 -8.07 5.79
N ALA A 48 32.26 -6.99 5.04
CA ALA A 48 33.58 -6.47 4.72
C ALA A 48 34.08 -5.33 5.65
N ALA A 49 33.33 -4.93 6.70
CA ALA A 49 33.64 -3.72 7.49
C ALA A 49 33.44 -3.80 9.02
N GLY A 50 32.26 -4.19 9.52
CA GLY A 50 31.97 -4.50 10.94
C GLY A 50 31.93 -3.38 12.02
N ARG A 51 30.76 -3.25 12.68
CA ARG A 51 30.45 -2.70 14.04
C ARG A 51 30.21 -1.17 14.25
N SER A 52 29.11 -0.80 14.93
CA SER A 52 29.01 0.33 15.90
C SER A 52 27.70 0.30 16.76
N LYS A 53 27.51 1.22 17.74
CA LYS A 53 26.24 1.48 18.51
C LYS A 53 26.31 2.79 19.35
N ALA A 54 25.22 3.58 19.48
CA ALA A 54 25.06 4.74 20.42
C ALA A 54 23.61 5.34 20.49
N SER A 55 23.27 6.12 21.53
CA SER A 55 22.09 7.02 21.73
C SER A 55 22.26 7.86 23.05
N ASP A 56 21.47 8.83 23.58
CA ASP A 56 20.28 9.67 23.23
C ASP A 56 20.34 11.03 24.06
N SER A 57 19.36 11.85 24.54
CA SER A 57 17.86 11.92 24.53
C SER A 57 17.24 13.35 24.75
N ILE A 58 15.90 13.48 24.54
CA ILE A 58 14.89 14.50 25.01
C ILE A 58 14.93 15.96 24.49
N LEU A 59 13.76 16.62 24.26
CA LEU A 59 13.61 18.09 24.05
C LEU A 59 12.21 18.61 24.44
N SER A 60 12.09 19.87 24.87
CA SER A 60 10.81 20.60 24.99
C SER A 60 10.87 22.14 24.90
N GLY A 61 12.05 22.78 24.95
CA GLY A 61 12.18 24.22 25.23
C GLY A 61 11.96 25.20 24.08
N THR A 62 11.23 24.84 23.02
CA THR A 62 11.35 25.48 21.70
C THR A 62 10.09 26.16 21.17
N VAL A 63 8.88 25.70 21.50
CA VAL A 63 7.64 26.25 20.94
C VAL A 63 7.46 27.76 21.20
N ALA A 64 8.01 28.27 22.31
CA ALA A 64 7.79 29.63 22.79
C ALA A 64 8.54 30.77 22.05
N ALA A 65 9.41 30.50 21.06
CA ALA A 65 10.33 31.52 20.55
C ALA A 65 10.09 32.00 19.09
N GLY A 66 9.16 31.39 18.34
CA GLY A 66 8.88 31.77 16.95
C GLY A 66 8.15 33.10 16.76
N ALA A 67 7.22 33.44 17.65
CA ALA A 67 6.30 34.58 17.48
C ALA A 67 6.96 35.98 17.50
N ALA A 68 8.20 36.10 17.99
CA ALA A 68 8.87 37.38 18.23
C ALA A 68 9.71 37.92 17.06
N LEU A 69 9.64 37.31 15.87
CA LEU A 69 10.54 37.59 14.73
C LEU A 69 9.91 38.38 13.56
N ALA A 70 8.58 38.46 13.47
CA ALA A 70 7.88 38.91 12.26
C ALA A 70 7.88 40.44 12.01
N THR A 71 8.16 41.27 13.02
CA THR A 71 7.82 42.71 13.03
C THR A 71 9.03 43.65 13.14
N SER A 72 10.20 43.25 12.61
CA SER A 72 11.44 44.04 12.74
C SER A 72 12.12 44.33 11.40
N GLY A 73 12.93 45.39 11.34
CA GLY A 73 13.67 45.84 10.16
C GLY A 73 14.76 44.89 9.62
N TRP A 74 14.67 43.60 9.96
CA TRP A 74 15.50 42.52 9.45
C TRP A 74 14.91 41.87 8.19
N ALA A 75 13.78 42.38 7.67
CA ALA A 75 13.07 41.80 6.53
C ALA A 75 13.98 41.42 5.34
N PRO A 76 14.98 42.23 4.88
CA PRO A 76 15.85 41.82 3.77
C PRO A 76 16.82 40.68 4.09
N LEU A 77 17.27 40.57 5.35
CA LEU A 77 18.21 39.55 5.83
C LEU A 77 17.51 38.25 6.27
N LEU A 78 16.27 38.37 6.74
CA LEU A 78 15.42 37.23 7.04
C LEU A 78 14.67 36.77 5.79
N ALA A 79 14.42 37.59 4.76
CA ALA A 79 13.68 37.20 3.57
C ALA A 79 14.19 35.92 2.90
N PRO A 80 15.50 35.63 2.76
CA PRO A 80 15.94 34.35 2.17
C PRO A 80 15.67 33.14 3.08
N LEU A 81 15.78 33.30 4.40
CA LEU A 81 15.53 32.24 5.39
C LEU A 81 14.04 32.01 5.61
N VAL A 82 13.27 33.09 5.71
CA VAL A 82 11.81 33.10 5.81
C VAL A 82 11.19 32.70 4.49
N ALA A 83 11.73 33.05 3.32
CA ALA A 83 11.29 32.46 2.04
C ALA A 83 11.74 31.00 1.91
N GLY A 84 12.86 30.59 2.51
CA GLY A 84 13.19 29.17 2.66
C GLY A 84 12.09 28.42 3.42
N LEU A 85 11.79 28.87 4.64
CA LEU A 85 10.75 28.31 5.52
C LEU A 85 9.34 28.40 4.91
N VAL A 86 8.93 29.58 4.45
CA VAL A 86 7.64 29.83 3.80
C VAL A 86 7.53 29.04 2.51
N THR A 87 8.56 28.92 1.67
CA THR A 87 8.46 28.05 0.48
C THR A 87 8.65 26.56 0.77
N THR A 88 8.97 26.18 2.01
CA THR A 88 8.74 24.83 2.55
C THR A 88 7.39 24.68 3.26
N VAL A 89 6.53 25.71 3.36
CA VAL A 89 5.20 25.68 4.00
C VAL A 89 4.07 25.96 2.99
N THR A 90 4.18 27.03 2.20
CA THR A 90 3.36 27.27 1.01
C THR A 90 3.57 26.13 0.00
N PRO A 91 2.51 25.58 -0.62
CA PRO A 91 2.68 24.67 -1.74
C PRO A 91 3.54 25.33 -2.83
N PRO A 92 4.49 24.61 -3.46
CA PRO A 92 5.30 25.18 -4.51
C PRO A 92 4.38 25.61 -5.67
N ARG A 93 4.57 26.83 -6.18
CA ARG A 93 4.05 27.21 -7.51
C ARG A 93 4.41 26.12 -8.50
N GLU A 94 3.48 25.85 -9.40
CA GLU A 94 3.57 24.80 -10.41
C GLU A 94 4.86 24.92 -11.22
N THR A 95 5.87 24.16 -10.82
CA THR A 95 6.94 23.74 -11.71
C THR A 95 6.29 22.78 -12.68
N THR A 96 5.80 23.31 -13.81
CA THR A 96 5.13 22.56 -14.87
C THR A 96 5.89 21.28 -15.16
N PHE A 97 5.18 20.16 -15.26
CA PHE A 97 5.75 18.89 -15.68
C PHE A 97 6.31 19.11 -17.08
N ALA A 98 7.64 19.20 -17.22
CA ALA A 98 8.25 19.28 -18.53
C ALA A 98 7.98 17.95 -19.24
N ASP A 99 7.56 17.97 -20.51
CA ASP A 99 7.31 16.74 -21.28
C ASP A 99 8.62 16.01 -21.56
N ALA A 100 9.03 15.20 -20.58
CA ALA A 100 10.33 14.58 -20.45
C ALA A 100 10.34 13.17 -21.06
N GLY A 101 9.94 13.08 -22.33
CA GLY A 101 9.98 11.86 -23.12
C GLY A 101 8.78 10.90 -22.94
N PRO A 102 8.72 9.83 -23.74
CA PRO A 102 7.67 8.82 -23.67
C PRO A 102 7.73 8.02 -22.37
N VAL A 103 6.61 7.36 -22.03
CA VAL A 103 6.60 6.29 -21.03
C VAL A 103 7.50 5.14 -21.52
N TYR A 104 8.25 4.52 -20.63
CA TYR A 104 9.10 3.38 -20.97
C TYR A 104 8.32 2.08 -20.72
N GLU A 105 8.12 1.24 -21.75
CA GLU A 105 7.23 0.07 -21.70
C GLU A 105 7.96 -1.30 -21.58
N GLY A 106 9.30 -1.30 -21.57
CA GLY A 106 10.11 -2.52 -21.42
C GLY A 106 10.16 -3.05 -19.98
N ILE A 107 10.36 -4.36 -19.81
CA ILE A 107 10.57 -4.96 -18.48
C ILE A 107 12.01 -4.82 -17.97
N GLU A 108 12.98 -4.65 -18.87
CA GLU A 108 14.35 -4.22 -18.52
C GLU A 108 14.34 -2.88 -17.75
N ILE A 109 15.40 -2.60 -17.02
CA ILE A 109 15.58 -1.37 -16.25
C ILE A 109 16.26 -0.33 -17.16
N PRO A 110 15.61 0.82 -17.45
CA PRO A 110 16.17 1.82 -18.36
C PRO A 110 17.38 2.55 -17.74
N PRO A 111 18.41 2.92 -18.52
CA PRO A 111 19.61 3.58 -18.01
C PRO A 111 19.32 4.87 -17.22
N ALA A 112 19.66 4.85 -15.93
CA ALA A 112 19.34 5.93 -15.01
C ALA A 112 20.22 7.16 -15.21
N LYS A 113 19.61 8.33 -15.48
CA LYS A 113 20.31 9.62 -15.64
C LYS A 113 20.82 10.23 -14.32
N GLY A 114 20.56 9.59 -13.18
CA GLY A 114 20.96 10.02 -11.85
C GLY A 114 20.17 9.33 -10.75
N ALA A 115 20.57 9.53 -9.49
CA ALA A 115 20.05 8.78 -8.33
C ALA A 115 18.56 9.03 -7.96
N ASN A 116 17.88 9.94 -8.65
CA ASN A 116 16.49 10.37 -8.39
C ASN A 116 15.90 11.02 -9.66
N GLY A 117 14.58 11.03 -9.77
CA GLY A 117 13.84 11.76 -10.81
C GLY A 117 14.03 13.29 -10.79
N PRO A 118 13.64 13.98 -11.87
CA PRO A 118 13.89 15.41 -12.07
C PRO A 118 13.26 16.33 -11.00
N LEU A 119 12.04 16.01 -10.53
CA LEU A 119 11.33 16.76 -9.49
C LEU A 119 11.98 16.53 -8.14
N ALA A 120 12.30 15.28 -7.76
CA ALA A 120 13.05 15.02 -6.54
C ALA A 120 14.44 15.68 -6.56
N GLN A 121 15.18 15.63 -7.67
CA GLN A 121 16.42 16.37 -7.81
C GLN A 121 16.22 17.89 -7.67
N ALA A 122 15.11 18.46 -8.18
CA ALA A 122 14.80 19.88 -8.01
C ALA A 122 14.48 20.22 -6.54
N ARG A 123 13.67 19.41 -5.84
CA ARG A 123 13.37 19.59 -4.41
C ARG A 123 14.61 19.42 -3.52
N GLN A 124 15.44 18.40 -3.78
CA GLN A 124 16.69 18.20 -3.05
C GLN A 124 17.69 19.36 -3.28
N ARG A 125 17.85 19.83 -4.52
CA ARG A 125 18.69 21.02 -4.81
C ARG A 125 18.17 22.28 -4.09
N ARG A 126 16.85 22.49 -4.04
CA ARG A 126 16.25 23.59 -3.28
C ARG A 126 16.54 23.49 -1.78
N MET A 127 16.36 22.30 -1.19
CA MET A 127 16.66 22.04 0.22
C MET A 127 18.13 22.32 0.54
N LEU A 128 19.05 21.81 -0.28
CA LEU A 128 20.49 22.04 -0.13
C LEU A 128 20.86 23.52 -0.26
N ALA A 129 20.21 24.27 -1.16
CA ALA A 129 20.40 25.72 -1.28
C ALA A 129 19.93 26.48 -0.02
N ILE A 130 18.77 26.13 0.54
CA ILE A 130 18.25 26.72 1.80
C ILE A 130 19.21 26.44 2.97
N LEU A 131 19.64 25.18 3.12
CA LEU A 131 20.59 24.78 4.16
C LEU A 131 21.95 25.47 3.99
N GLY A 132 22.49 25.52 2.77
CA GLY A 132 23.74 26.20 2.45
C GLY A 132 23.67 27.71 2.71
N SER A 133 22.54 28.36 2.41
CA SER A 133 22.31 29.78 2.75
C SER A 133 22.27 30.00 4.26
N ALA A 134 21.64 29.12 5.03
CA ALA A 134 21.63 29.21 6.49
C ALA A 134 23.04 29.07 7.09
N GLN A 135 23.85 28.16 6.56
CA GLN A 135 25.26 27.99 6.92
C GLN A 135 26.09 29.25 6.60
N ALA A 136 25.96 29.80 5.38
CA ALA A 136 26.66 31.01 4.97
C ALA A 136 26.31 32.24 5.82
N VAL A 137 25.01 32.46 6.09
CA VAL A 137 24.55 33.55 6.98
C VAL A 137 25.06 33.37 8.40
N GLY A 138 25.08 32.14 8.92
CA GLY A 138 25.62 31.82 10.24
C GLY A 138 27.12 32.13 10.37
N VAL A 139 27.92 31.73 9.38
CA VAL A 139 29.36 32.06 9.31
C VAL A 139 29.57 33.57 9.20
N ALA A 140 28.87 34.26 8.29
CA ALA A 140 28.99 35.70 8.11
C ALA A 140 28.63 36.49 9.38
N ALA A 141 27.56 36.12 10.08
CA ALA A 141 27.18 36.71 11.36
C ALA A 141 28.20 36.44 12.50
N SER A 142 28.91 35.30 12.44
CA SER A 142 29.97 34.98 13.39
C SER A 142 31.24 35.80 13.14
N LEU A 143 31.56 36.08 11.88
CA LEU A 143 32.74 36.86 11.47
C LEU A 143 32.53 38.39 11.62
N SER A 144 31.31 38.89 11.43
CA SER A 144 31.00 40.34 11.48
C SER A 144 31.13 41.01 12.85
N GLY A 145 31.51 40.27 13.90
CA GLY A 145 31.72 40.80 15.25
C GLY A 145 30.47 41.31 15.98
N GLY A 146 29.28 41.14 15.39
CA GLY A 146 28.01 41.69 15.88
C GLY A 146 27.57 41.21 17.27
N LYS A 147 26.49 41.83 17.79
CA LYS A 147 25.94 41.57 19.14
C LYS A 147 25.74 40.07 19.39
N ALA A 148 26.19 39.57 20.55
CA ALA A 148 26.20 38.14 20.88
C ALA A 148 24.83 37.44 20.72
N ARG A 149 23.72 38.15 20.98
CA ARG A 149 22.34 37.70 20.68
C ARG A 149 22.21 37.21 19.23
N ASN A 150 22.67 38.02 18.28
CA ASN A 150 22.52 37.79 16.86
C ASN A 150 23.45 36.67 16.38
N GLN A 151 24.67 36.59 16.92
CA GLN A 151 25.59 35.48 16.65
C GLN A 151 25.02 34.13 17.17
N GLY A 152 24.45 34.12 18.38
CA GLY A 152 23.79 32.95 18.94
C GLY A 152 22.56 32.51 18.14
N PHE A 153 21.75 33.47 17.68
CA PHE A 153 20.62 33.20 16.77
C PHE A 153 21.09 32.60 15.45
N ALA A 154 22.01 33.29 14.75
CA ALA A 154 22.49 32.87 13.44
C ALA A 154 23.18 31.51 13.50
N THR A 155 23.98 31.23 14.54
CA THR A 155 24.56 29.89 14.77
C THR A 155 23.46 28.83 14.97
N GLY A 156 22.38 29.16 15.69
CA GLY A 156 21.22 28.27 15.86
C GLY A 156 20.39 28.03 14.60
N MET A 157 20.45 28.93 13.61
CA MET A 157 19.80 28.73 12.31
C MET A 157 20.61 27.83 11.36
N MET A 158 21.91 27.58 11.62
CA MET A 158 22.74 26.70 10.80
C MET A 158 22.35 25.22 10.93
N LEU A 159 22.06 24.80 12.16
CA LEU A 159 21.73 23.43 12.55
C LEU A 159 20.87 23.49 13.83
N PRO A 160 19.82 22.67 14.00
CA PRO A 160 19.02 22.64 15.22
C PRO A 160 19.88 22.58 16.48
N GLY A 161 19.72 23.57 17.36
CA GLY A 161 20.42 23.62 18.65
C GLY A 161 21.83 24.19 18.63
N ALA A 162 22.46 24.40 17.47
CA ALA A 162 23.86 24.85 17.38
C ALA A 162 24.14 26.19 18.10
N GLY A 163 23.12 27.03 18.29
CA GLY A 163 23.21 28.23 19.13
C GLY A 163 23.57 27.94 20.60
N PHE A 164 23.26 26.74 21.12
CA PHE A 164 23.66 26.33 22.46
C PHE A 164 25.17 26.02 22.55
N LEU A 165 25.78 25.52 21.47
CA LEU A 165 27.24 25.39 21.36
C LEU A 165 27.93 26.76 21.44
N TYR A 166 27.37 27.79 20.78
CA TYR A 166 27.85 29.18 20.93
C TYR A 166 27.76 29.68 22.38
N THR A 167 26.75 29.23 23.16
CA THR A 167 26.66 29.52 24.61
C THR A 167 27.44 28.55 25.52
N ARG A 168 28.21 27.59 24.97
CA ARG A 168 28.88 26.49 25.69
C ARG A 168 27.95 25.63 26.54
N ASP A 169 26.81 25.24 25.98
CA ASP A 169 25.80 24.40 26.63
C ASP A 169 25.57 23.13 25.79
N PRO A 170 26.46 22.12 25.85
CA PRO A 170 26.34 20.90 25.06
C PRO A 170 25.11 20.08 25.46
N ALA A 171 24.72 20.12 26.74
CA ALA A 171 23.50 19.46 27.22
C ALA A 171 22.27 19.95 26.44
N ARG A 172 22.06 21.27 26.32
CA ARG A 172 20.95 21.82 25.52
C ARG A 172 21.13 21.67 24.01
N PHE A 173 22.35 21.49 23.51
CA PHE A 173 22.56 21.09 22.12
C PHE A 173 22.05 19.66 21.86
N THR A 174 22.51 18.67 22.64
CA THR A 174 22.05 17.27 22.53
C THR A 174 20.54 17.19 22.70
N LEU A 175 20.02 17.88 23.73
CA LEU A 175 18.59 18.05 23.96
C LEU A 175 17.89 18.49 22.65
N THR A 176 18.40 19.55 22.03
CA THR A 176 17.82 20.09 20.78
C THR A 176 17.95 19.18 19.57
N ALA A 177 18.98 18.35 19.48
CA ALA A 177 19.09 17.37 18.41
C ALA A 177 17.96 16.32 18.49
N VAL A 178 17.64 15.84 19.70
CA VAL A 178 16.81 14.64 19.84
C VAL A 178 15.34 14.87 19.50
N ALA A 179 14.63 15.83 20.11
CA ALA A 179 13.26 16.08 19.65
C ALA A 179 13.15 16.99 18.42
N PHE A 180 14.27 17.39 17.81
CA PHE A 180 14.25 17.68 16.37
C PHE A 180 14.12 16.37 15.58
N ALA A 181 14.88 15.31 15.90
CA ALA A 181 14.64 13.99 15.31
C ALA A 181 13.23 13.45 15.60
N PHE A 182 12.70 13.57 16.83
CA PHE A 182 11.30 13.25 17.14
C PHE A 182 10.30 14.09 16.32
N SER A 183 10.59 15.38 16.08
CA SER A 183 9.75 16.20 15.20
C SER A 183 9.80 15.74 13.75
N LEU A 184 10.92 15.18 13.27
CA LEU A 184 11.01 14.56 11.95
C LEU A 184 10.26 13.22 11.90
N LEU A 185 10.28 12.43 12.99
CA LEU A 185 9.46 11.21 13.11
C LEU A 185 7.97 11.54 13.04
N LEU A 186 7.51 12.57 13.76
CA LEU A 186 6.12 13.04 13.68
C LEU A 186 5.79 13.67 12.31
N TRP A 187 6.72 14.39 11.70
CA TRP A 187 6.53 14.90 10.32
C TRP A 187 6.40 13.78 9.29
N PHE A 188 7.13 12.67 9.46
CA PHE A 188 6.98 11.47 8.64
C PHE A 188 5.65 10.76 8.94
N GLY A 189 5.46 10.27 10.17
CA GLY A 189 4.35 9.38 10.55
C GLY A 189 2.99 10.05 10.78
N THR A 190 2.85 11.36 10.53
CA THR A 190 1.56 12.08 10.58
C THR A 190 1.44 13.24 9.56
N GLY A 191 2.50 13.55 8.80
CA GLY A 191 2.54 14.75 7.95
C GLY A 191 2.72 16.09 8.70
N ASN A 192 2.96 16.10 10.01
CA ASN A 192 3.11 17.32 10.83
C ASN A 192 4.35 18.17 10.46
N MET A 193 4.15 19.09 9.52
CA MET A 193 5.17 20.02 9.03
C MET A 193 5.46 21.20 9.98
N VAL A 194 4.64 21.41 11.01
CA VAL A 194 4.75 22.56 11.92
C VAL A 194 5.82 22.30 12.99
N LEU A 195 5.94 21.08 13.49
CA LEU A 195 6.82 20.79 14.62
C LEU A 195 8.32 20.97 14.32
N PRO A 196 8.90 20.49 13.19
CA PRO A 196 10.32 20.70 12.89
C PRO A 196 10.79 22.17 12.84
N PRO A 197 10.14 23.09 12.08
CA PRO A 197 10.57 24.49 12.06
C PRO A 197 10.34 25.20 13.39
N VAL A 198 9.27 24.86 14.13
CA VAL A 198 9.03 25.37 15.49
C VAL A 198 10.13 24.93 16.46
N VAL A 199 10.55 23.66 16.41
CA VAL A 199 11.65 23.15 17.23
C VAL A 199 12.96 23.88 16.90
N TRP A 200 13.27 24.06 15.61
CA TRP A 200 14.52 24.68 15.16
C TRP A 200 14.61 26.17 15.50
N ILE A 201 13.65 26.97 15.03
CA ILE A 201 13.61 28.44 15.27
C ILE A 201 13.50 28.72 16.77
N GLY A 202 12.73 27.89 17.46
CA GLY A 202 12.60 27.85 18.91
C GLY A 202 13.93 27.85 19.64
N ALA A 203 14.78 26.88 19.30
CA ALA A 203 16.10 26.72 19.89
C ALA A 203 17.04 27.87 19.53
N ALA A 204 17.03 28.33 18.28
CA ALA A 204 17.85 29.45 17.83
C ALA A 204 17.54 30.74 18.63
N ALA A 205 16.26 31.07 18.82
CA ALA A 205 15.85 32.27 19.56
C ALA A 205 16.00 32.12 21.10
N TYR A 206 15.83 30.93 21.68
CA TYR A 206 16.16 30.71 23.09
C TYR A 206 17.68 30.79 23.35
N ALA A 207 18.50 30.22 22.47
CA ALA A 207 19.95 30.37 22.51
C ALA A 207 20.37 31.85 22.38
N ALA A 208 19.74 32.61 21.47
CA ALA A 208 19.96 34.05 21.32
C ALA A 208 19.67 34.84 22.61
N ARG A 209 18.56 34.53 23.31
CA ARG A 209 18.18 35.13 24.61
C ARG A 209 19.16 34.79 25.74
N ARG A 210 19.90 33.68 25.64
CA ARG A 210 20.98 33.35 26.58
C ARG A 210 22.33 33.94 26.18
N ALA A 211 22.63 34.01 24.88
CA ALA A 211 23.81 34.66 24.35
C ALA A 211 23.88 36.15 24.69
N SER A 212 22.73 36.84 24.81
CA SER A 212 22.68 38.24 25.29
C SER A 212 23.01 38.43 26.77
N ARG A 213 23.07 37.36 27.57
CA ARG A 213 23.31 37.38 29.02
C ARG A 213 24.58 36.64 29.46
N SER A 214 25.22 35.88 28.56
CA SER A 214 26.44 35.13 28.87
C SER A 214 27.70 35.99 28.76
N LYS A 215 28.52 36.00 29.81
CA LYS A 215 29.89 36.56 29.78
C LYS A 215 30.90 35.62 29.08
N ARG A 216 30.52 34.40 28.69
CA ARG A 216 31.40 33.39 28.08
C ARG A 216 30.75 32.75 26.84
N THR A 217 31.03 33.25 25.65
CA THR A 217 30.56 32.68 24.37
C THR A 217 31.69 32.04 23.56
N TRP A 218 31.37 31.07 22.70
CA TRP A 218 32.32 30.42 21.80
C TRP A 218 32.16 30.97 20.38
N ARG A 219 32.85 32.08 20.09
CA ARG A 219 32.78 32.79 18.79
C ARG A 219 33.24 31.98 17.56
N ARG A 220 33.81 30.77 17.74
CA ARG A 220 34.16 29.85 16.64
C ARG A 220 33.13 28.71 16.46
N ALA A 221 32.04 28.69 17.23
CA ALA A 221 30.99 27.66 17.14
C ALA A 221 30.40 27.55 15.73
N ALA A 222 30.09 28.68 15.08
CA ALA A 222 29.59 28.68 13.70
C ALA A 222 30.57 28.04 12.70
N LEU A 223 31.88 28.30 12.82
CA LEU A 223 32.90 27.69 11.96
C LEU A 223 33.00 26.17 12.20
N ALA A 224 32.89 25.72 13.45
CA ALA A 224 32.87 24.29 13.77
C ALA A 224 31.60 23.59 13.23
N VAL A 225 30.44 24.24 13.35
CA VAL A 225 29.16 23.74 12.82
C VAL A 225 29.16 23.70 11.29
N ALA A 226 29.72 24.71 10.63
CA ALA A 226 29.90 24.73 9.17
C ALA A 226 30.87 23.64 8.70
N GLY A 227 32.00 23.46 9.39
CA GLY A 227 32.95 22.39 9.10
C GLY A 227 32.33 21.00 9.26
N ALA A 228 31.63 20.75 10.36
CA ALA A 228 30.91 19.49 10.58
C ALA A 228 29.82 19.26 9.53
N THR A 229 29.00 20.28 9.22
CA THR A 229 27.93 20.17 8.21
C THR A 229 28.51 19.91 6.82
N ALA A 230 29.62 20.56 6.46
CA ALA A 230 30.32 20.32 5.19
C ALA A 230 30.89 18.89 5.11
N LEU A 231 31.48 18.38 6.19
CA LEU A 231 31.94 16.99 6.25
C LEU A 231 30.78 15.99 6.11
N THR A 232 29.68 16.19 6.84
CA THR A 232 28.46 15.35 6.69
C THR A 232 27.88 15.44 5.28
N ALA A 233 27.85 16.63 4.66
CA ALA A 233 27.38 16.79 3.29
C ALA A 233 28.29 16.10 2.26
N LEU A 234 29.61 16.10 2.49
CA LEU A 234 30.58 15.36 1.68
C LEU A 234 30.40 13.85 1.82
N GLU A 235 30.20 13.32 3.03
CA GLU A 235 29.94 11.88 3.22
C GLU A 235 28.59 11.45 2.66
N VAL A 236 27.51 12.22 2.87
CA VAL A 236 26.22 11.96 2.23
C VAL A 236 26.33 12.01 0.71
N GLY A 237 27.15 12.92 0.15
CA GLY A 237 27.48 12.97 -1.28
C GLY A 237 28.25 11.75 -1.77
N ARG A 238 29.26 11.29 -1.02
CA ARG A 238 30.05 10.08 -1.29
C ARG A 238 29.17 8.84 -1.26
N HIS A 239 28.37 8.67 -0.20
CA HIS A 239 27.40 7.59 -0.04
C HIS A 239 26.39 7.55 -1.21
N ARG A 240 25.77 8.69 -1.53
CA ARG A 240 24.84 8.80 -2.67
C ARG A 240 25.49 8.44 -4.01
N ARG A 241 26.75 8.83 -4.24
CA ARG A 241 27.46 8.46 -5.48
C ARG A 241 27.79 6.97 -5.53
N ARG A 242 28.27 6.37 -4.42
CA ARG A 242 28.51 4.92 -4.32
C ARG A 242 27.23 4.13 -4.55
N SER A 243 26.17 4.45 -3.79
CA SER A 243 24.86 3.81 -3.91
C SER A 243 24.28 3.94 -5.32
N PHE A 244 24.42 5.09 -5.99
CA PHE A 244 24.00 5.24 -7.39
C PHE A 244 24.77 4.31 -8.33
N THR A 245 26.11 4.27 -8.25
CA THR A 245 26.92 3.36 -9.07
C THR A 245 26.59 1.89 -8.80
N HIS A 246 26.36 1.51 -7.53
CA HIS A 246 25.94 0.16 -7.17
C HIS A 246 24.55 -0.20 -7.73
N GLN A 247 23.60 0.73 -7.66
CA GLN A 247 22.25 0.52 -8.20
C GLN A 247 22.26 0.36 -9.73
N VAL A 248 23.13 1.10 -10.45
CA VAL A 248 23.33 0.92 -11.90
C VAL A 248 23.93 -0.45 -12.21
N ALA A 249 24.94 -0.90 -11.48
CA ALA A 249 25.51 -2.25 -11.65
C ALA A 249 24.47 -3.36 -11.34
N LYS A 250 23.58 -3.16 -10.35
CA LYS A 250 22.43 -4.04 -10.11
C LYS A 250 21.44 -4.06 -11.28
N ALA A 251 21.16 -2.91 -11.89
CA ALA A 251 20.29 -2.85 -13.07
C ALA A 251 20.89 -3.59 -14.28
N GLU A 252 22.21 -3.44 -14.51
CA GLU A 252 22.93 -4.17 -15.56
C GLU A 252 22.87 -5.69 -15.36
N ALA A 253 23.11 -6.16 -14.12
CA ALA A 253 23.00 -7.58 -13.77
C ALA A 253 21.56 -8.12 -13.88
N ALA A 254 20.56 -7.36 -13.42
CA ALA A 254 19.15 -7.72 -13.56
C ALA A 254 18.69 -7.75 -15.02
N ASN A 255 19.20 -6.84 -15.88
CA ASN A 255 18.85 -6.80 -17.30
C ASN A 255 19.34 -8.02 -18.07
N ALA A 256 20.45 -8.66 -17.68
CA ALA A 256 20.90 -9.92 -18.27
C ALA A 256 19.88 -11.06 -18.11
N PHE A 257 19.07 -11.02 -17.04
CA PHE A 257 17.93 -11.92 -16.83
C PHE A 257 16.64 -11.38 -17.49
N LEU A 258 16.31 -10.10 -17.26
CA LEU A 258 15.05 -9.49 -17.74
C LEU A 258 14.94 -9.44 -19.27
N GLY A 259 16.05 -9.28 -20.01
CA GLY A 259 16.07 -9.31 -21.47
C GLY A 259 15.87 -10.73 -22.07
N GLN A 260 15.93 -11.77 -21.25
CA GLN A 260 15.59 -13.16 -21.62
C GLN A 260 14.22 -13.59 -21.05
N ALA A 261 13.70 -12.87 -20.06
CA ALA A 261 12.43 -13.16 -19.43
C ALA A 261 11.25 -12.73 -20.33
N SER A 262 10.06 -13.28 -20.04
CA SER A 262 8.82 -12.90 -20.71
C SER A 262 7.72 -12.71 -19.67
N ARG A 263 6.89 -11.66 -19.82
CA ARG A 263 5.88 -11.25 -18.83
C ARG A 263 4.94 -12.42 -18.46
N PRO A 264 4.44 -12.53 -17.22
CA PRO A 264 3.55 -13.62 -16.83
C PRO A 264 2.20 -13.57 -17.53
N LEU A 265 1.58 -12.38 -17.63
CA LEU A 265 0.18 -12.19 -18.07
C LEU A 265 0.07 -11.55 -19.48
N GLU A 266 1.02 -11.83 -20.37
CA GLU A 266 1.08 -11.25 -21.72
C GLU A 266 0.54 -12.20 -22.79
N GLY A 267 -0.35 -11.68 -23.64
CA GLY A 267 -0.98 -12.43 -24.73
C GLY A 267 -1.64 -13.73 -24.25
N ALA A 268 -1.36 -14.82 -24.96
CA ALA A 268 -1.93 -16.15 -24.70
C ALA A 268 -1.51 -16.79 -23.36
N LYS A 269 -0.64 -16.17 -22.55
CA LYS A 269 -0.36 -16.63 -21.19
C LYS A 269 -1.46 -16.25 -20.19
N ARG A 270 -2.10 -15.10 -20.36
CA ARG A 270 -3.22 -14.68 -19.50
C ARG A 270 -4.45 -15.52 -19.87
N PRO A 271 -5.03 -16.27 -18.92
CA PRO A 271 -6.20 -17.08 -19.20
C PRO A 271 -7.45 -16.22 -19.46
N ASP A 272 -8.43 -16.84 -20.12
CA ASP A 272 -9.79 -16.33 -20.13
C ASP A 272 -10.39 -16.30 -18.72
N VAL A 273 -11.45 -15.50 -18.54
CA VAL A 273 -12.11 -15.35 -17.24
C VAL A 273 -12.81 -16.65 -16.87
N HIS A 274 -12.34 -17.28 -15.79
CA HIS A 274 -12.86 -18.53 -15.28
C HIS A 274 -13.01 -18.47 -13.76
N VAL A 275 -13.84 -19.38 -13.23
CA VAL A 275 -13.93 -19.66 -11.80
C VAL A 275 -12.94 -20.79 -11.50
N ALA A 276 -12.14 -20.63 -10.45
CA ALA A 276 -11.22 -21.66 -10.00
C ALA A 276 -11.96 -22.81 -9.29
N ASP A 277 -11.19 -23.73 -8.71
CA ASP A 277 -11.71 -24.83 -7.90
C ASP A 277 -12.36 -24.33 -6.60
N GLU A 278 -13.13 -25.21 -5.95
CA GLU A 278 -13.85 -24.87 -4.72
C GLU A 278 -12.92 -24.48 -3.56
N LEU A 279 -13.43 -23.66 -2.64
CA LEU A 279 -12.73 -23.28 -1.42
C LEU A 279 -12.55 -24.48 -0.48
N ASP A 280 -11.34 -24.63 0.07
CA ASP A 280 -11.05 -25.64 1.10
C ASP A 280 -11.49 -25.20 2.52
N ASP A 281 -11.30 -26.05 3.52
CA ASP A 281 -11.73 -25.77 4.90
C ASP A 281 -10.99 -24.60 5.57
N GLU A 282 -9.73 -24.32 5.21
CA GLU A 282 -8.99 -23.16 5.71
C GLU A 282 -9.43 -21.88 5.01
N GLU A 283 -9.63 -21.94 3.69
CA GLU A 283 -10.16 -20.83 2.91
C GLU A 283 -11.58 -20.45 3.39
N LEU A 284 -12.41 -21.44 3.72
CA LEU A 284 -13.73 -21.24 4.32
C LEU A 284 -13.65 -20.74 5.77
N ALA A 285 -12.72 -21.24 6.59
CA ALA A 285 -12.54 -20.72 7.95
C ALA A 285 -12.02 -19.26 7.97
N LEU A 286 -11.23 -18.86 6.97
CA LEU A 286 -10.83 -17.46 6.79
C LEU A 286 -11.99 -16.59 6.27
N THR A 287 -12.79 -17.11 5.34
CA THR A 287 -14.05 -16.49 4.89
C THR A 287 -14.98 -16.22 6.08
N ARG A 288 -15.18 -17.23 6.91
CA ARG A 288 -16.04 -17.17 8.10
C ARG A 288 -15.59 -16.09 9.07
N ARG A 289 -14.29 -16.01 9.35
CA ARG A 289 -13.70 -14.95 10.18
C ARG A 289 -14.05 -13.55 9.66
N PHE A 290 -13.90 -13.30 8.36
CA PHE A 290 -14.19 -12.01 7.76
C PHE A 290 -15.68 -11.66 7.79
N VAL A 291 -16.57 -12.65 7.55
CA VAL A 291 -18.02 -12.46 7.59
C VAL A 291 -18.50 -12.23 9.03
N ASP A 292 -18.04 -13.02 10.00
CA ASP A 292 -18.35 -12.83 11.42
C ASP A 292 -17.83 -11.47 11.95
N MET A 293 -16.65 -11.01 11.49
CA MET A 293 -16.10 -9.69 11.82
C MET A 293 -16.89 -8.54 11.16
N ALA A 294 -17.42 -8.72 9.95
CA ALA A 294 -18.29 -7.75 9.29
C ALA A 294 -19.62 -7.61 10.03
N ASN A 295 -20.18 -8.74 10.51
CA ASN A 295 -21.44 -8.82 11.25
C ASN A 295 -21.35 -8.33 12.71
N GLN A 296 -20.18 -7.88 13.19
CA GLN A 296 -20.06 -7.26 14.52
C GLN A 296 -20.84 -5.93 14.58
N ALA A 297 -21.40 -5.60 15.74
CA ALA A 297 -22.05 -4.32 15.99
C ALA A 297 -21.11 -3.12 15.65
N PRO A 298 -21.60 -1.99 15.11
CA PRO A 298 -20.73 -0.91 14.60
C PRO A 298 -19.73 -0.33 15.63
N ASP A 299 -20.09 -0.35 16.91
CA ASP A 299 -19.29 0.09 18.04
C ASP A 299 -18.41 -1.01 18.65
N ASP A 300 -18.60 -2.28 18.29
CA ASP A 300 -17.71 -3.40 18.62
C ASP A 300 -16.49 -3.41 17.70
N TRP A 301 -15.30 -3.37 18.30
CA TRP A 301 -14.00 -3.44 17.62
C TRP A 301 -13.10 -4.53 18.22
N SER A 302 -13.67 -5.47 18.99
CA SER A 302 -12.93 -6.48 19.77
C SER A 302 -12.03 -7.40 18.93
N ASN A 303 -12.38 -7.65 17.67
CA ASN A 303 -11.61 -8.48 16.75
C ASN A 303 -10.78 -7.65 15.74
N TRP A 304 -10.57 -6.35 15.99
CA TRP A 304 -9.83 -5.43 15.11
C TRP A 304 -8.57 -4.90 15.82
N ASN A 305 -7.49 -4.65 15.09
CA ASN A 305 -6.27 -4.07 15.66
C ASN A 305 -6.44 -2.55 15.85
N VAL A 306 -6.94 -2.13 17.01
CA VAL A 306 -7.13 -0.70 17.35
C VAL A 306 -5.88 -0.15 18.04
N ILE A 307 -4.91 0.34 17.26
CA ILE A 307 -3.65 0.93 17.79
C ILE A 307 -3.60 2.44 17.55
N ASP A 308 -3.61 2.87 16.29
CA ASP A 308 -3.58 4.27 15.88
C ASP A 308 -4.42 4.48 14.61
N GLN A 309 -4.48 5.70 14.05
CA GLN A 309 -5.16 5.99 12.78
C GLN A 309 -4.31 6.84 11.81
N PHE A 310 -2.99 6.92 12.01
CA PHE A 310 -2.06 7.71 11.19
C PHE A 310 -1.09 6.83 10.39
N GLN A 311 -0.89 5.57 10.78
CA GLN A 311 0.13 4.66 10.26
C GLN A 311 -0.51 3.30 9.84
N PRO A 312 0.27 2.33 9.29
CA PRO A 312 -0.29 1.14 8.63
C PRO A 312 -1.23 0.22 9.45
N ALA A 313 -1.26 0.33 10.78
CA ALA A 313 -2.26 -0.36 11.62
C ALA A 313 -3.66 0.30 11.60
N ALA A 314 -3.85 1.45 10.94
CA ALA A 314 -5.12 2.15 10.91
C ALA A 314 -6.30 1.29 10.39
N LEU A 315 -7.49 1.50 10.98
CA LEU A 315 -8.66 0.65 10.72
C LEU A 315 -9.09 0.68 9.25
N ARG A 316 -8.89 1.81 8.57
CA ARG A 316 -9.15 1.96 7.12
C ARG A 316 -8.44 0.91 6.26
N TYR A 317 -7.23 0.49 6.64
CA TYR A 317 -6.47 -0.47 5.85
C TYR A 317 -6.94 -1.90 6.12
N GLN A 318 -7.26 -2.22 7.38
CA GLN A 318 -7.86 -3.50 7.76
C GLN A 318 -9.23 -3.71 7.09
N ILE A 319 -10.13 -2.72 7.16
CA ILE A 319 -11.49 -2.83 6.58
C ILE A 319 -11.41 -3.00 5.06
N ASN A 320 -10.66 -2.14 4.36
CA ASN A 320 -10.54 -2.22 2.91
C ASN A 320 -9.83 -3.50 2.45
N ALA A 321 -8.82 -4.00 3.17
CA ALA A 321 -8.19 -5.27 2.83
C ALA A 321 -9.16 -6.47 2.96
N VAL A 322 -10.08 -6.44 3.94
CA VAL A 322 -11.13 -7.45 4.06
C VAL A 322 -12.18 -7.33 2.94
N ILE A 323 -12.61 -6.11 2.57
CA ILE A 323 -13.50 -5.92 1.41
C ILE A 323 -12.83 -6.42 0.12
N ASP A 324 -11.58 -6.02 -0.13
CA ASP A 324 -10.80 -6.44 -1.30
C ASP A 324 -10.67 -7.97 -1.39
N ALA A 325 -10.44 -8.66 -0.25
CA ALA A 325 -10.34 -10.11 -0.18
C ALA A 325 -11.68 -10.81 -0.45
N LEU A 326 -12.78 -10.35 0.17
CA LEU A 326 -14.12 -10.90 -0.04
C LEU A 326 -14.61 -10.66 -1.48
N ALA A 327 -14.30 -9.49 -2.07
CA ALA A 327 -14.61 -9.21 -3.46
C ALA A 327 -13.79 -10.09 -4.42
N LEU A 328 -12.49 -10.29 -4.16
CA LEU A 328 -11.67 -11.21 -4.95
C LEU A 328 -12.23 -12.63 -4.88
N GLN A 329 -12.57 -13.13 -3.69
CA GLN A 329 -13.22 -14.43 -3.49
C GLN A 329 -14.53 -14.57 -4.27
N GLN A 330 -15.40 -13.55 -4.18
CA GLN A 330 -16.67 -13.55 -4.90
C GLN A 330 -16.45 -13.57 -6.41
N TYR A 331 -15.40 -12.94 -6.92
CA TYR A 331 -15.04 -12.98 -8.34
C TYR A 331 -14.43 -14.31 -8.81
N THR A 332 -13.53 -14.90 -8.03
CA THR A 332 -12.69 -16.04 -8.47
C THR A 332 -13.26 -17.41 -8.12
N ARG A 333 -14.10 -17.51 -7.08
CA ARG A 333 -14.62 -18.79 -6.55
C ARG A 333 -16.15 -18.90 -6.56
N VAL A 334 -16.86 -17.80 -6.27
CA VAL A 334 -18.33 -17.81 -6.07
C VAL A 334 -19.11 -16.70 -6.80
N PRO A 335 -18.87 -16.40 -8.08
CA PRO A 335 -19.55 -15.29 -8.78
C PRO A 335 -21.06 -15.46 -8.95
N ALA A 336 -21.60 -16.66 -8.78
CA ALA A 336 -23.05 -16.90 -8.73
C ALA A 336 -23.61 -16.98 -7.29
N PHE A 337 -22.96 -16.35 -6.31
CA PHE A 337 -23.45 -16.24 -4.94
C PHE A 337 -23.52 -14.77 -4.48
N LYS A 338 -24.61 -14.43 -3.77
CA LYS A 338 -24.80 -13.17 -3.06
C LYS A 338 -24.72 -13.39 -1.54
N GLY A 339 -25.88 -13.49 -0.88
CA GLY A 339 -26.03 -13.80 0.54
C GLY A 339 -25.03 -13.10 1.46
N TYR A 340 -24.48 -13.87 2.41
CA TYR A 340 -23.62 -13.36 3.47
C TYR A 340 -22.33 -12.66 2.98
N LEU A 341 -21.86 -12.90 1.75
CA LEU A 341 -20.69 -12.20 1.21
C LEU A 341 -21.02 -10.76 0.79
N GLU A 342 -22.17 -10.56 0.16
CA GLU A 342 -22.62 -9.22 -0.25
C GLU A 342 -23.00 -8.38 0.98
N ASP A 343 -23.68 -9.01 1.95
CA ASP A 343 -24.09 -8.34 3.19
C ASP A 343 -22.92 -8.06 4.13
N ALA A 344 -21.89 -8.91 4.18
CA ALA A 344 -20.64 -8.61 4.87
C ALA A 344 -19.93 -7.39 4.26
N GLN A 345 -19.84 -7.31 2.93
CA GLN A 345 -19.23 -6.16 2.26
C GLN A 345 -20.04 -4.87 2.49
N ARG A 346 -21.39 -4.90 2.47
CA ARG A 346 -22.24 -3.76 2.84
C ARG A 346 -21.96 -3.27 4.27
N GLN A 347 -21.85 -4.18 5.23
CA GLN A 347 -21.58 -3.84 6.63
C GLN A 347 -20.16 -3.30 6.82
N LEU A 348 -19.16 -3.81 6.10
CA LEU A 348 -17.80 -3.27 6.10
C LEU A 348 -17.73 -1.86 5.51
N ILE A 349 -18.45 -1.60 4.40
CA ILE A 349 -18.59 -0.25 3.82
C ILE A 349 -19.26 0.70 4.82
N THR A 350 -20.32 0.24 5.50
CA THR A 350 -21.01 1.02 6.54
C THR A 350 -20.06 1.35 7.70
N ARG A 351 -19.34 0.35 8.21
CA ARG A 351 -18.31 0.47 9.25
C ARG A 351 -17.15 1.39 8.83
N TYR A 352 -16.89 1.56 7.54
CA TYR A 352 -15.87 2.48 7.03
C TYR A 352 -16.25 3.96 7.21
N LEU A 353 -17.54 4.27 7.18
CA LEU A 353 -18.07 5.63 7.37
C LEU A 353 -18.02 6.08 8.84
N GLU A 354 -17.68 5.19 9.77
CA GLU A 354 -17.54 5.52 11.19
C GLU A 354 -16.43 6.53 11.45
N LYS A 355 -16.72 7.53 12.30
CA LYS A 355 -15.78 8.62 12.61
C LYS A 355 -14.44 8.11 13.16
N LYS A 356 -14.44 6.94 13.81
CA LYS A 356 -13.24 6.26 14.32
C LYS A 356 -12.23 5.89 13.21
N VAL A 357 -12.69 5.69 11.97
CA VAL A 357 -11.90 5.24 10.82
C VAL A 357 -11.28 6.42 10.05
N TRP A 358 -12.03 7.51 9.86
CA TRP A 358 -11.62 8.65 9.01
C TRP A 358 -11.32 9.95 9.77
N GLY A 359 -11.76 10.09 11.03
CA GLY A 359 -11.70 11.34 11.78
C GLY A 359 -10.29 11.84 12.14
N TYR A 360 -9.25 11.05 11.90
CA TYR A 360 -7.85 11.47 12.00
C TYR A 360 -7.51 12.63 11.03
N TRP A 361 -8.19 12.69 9.88
CA TRP A 361 -7.89 13.64 8.81
C TRP A 361 -8.02 15.10 9.26
N ALA A 362 -8.94 15.42 10.18
CA ALA A 362 -9.08 16.76 10.74
C ALA A 362 -7.79 17.28 11.41
N LEU A 363 -6.97 16.38 11.95
CA LEU A 363 -5.68 16.71 12.55
C LEU A 363 -4.56 16.77 11.49
N GLU A 364 -4.55 15.83 10.53
CA GLU A 364 -3.58 15.85 9.43
C GLU A 364 -3.73 17.09 8.55
N ASN A 365 -4.95 17.47 8.20
CA ASN A 365 -5.23 18.69 7.46
C ASN A 365 -4.80 19.94 8.26
N LEU A 366 -5.03 19.95 9.58
CA LEU A 366 -4.62 21.04 10.47
C LEU A 366 -3.10 21.24 10.51
N TRP A 367 -2.31 20.21 10.82
CA TRP A 367 -0.85 20.35 10.95
C TRP A 367 -0.07 20.16 9.64
N GLY A 368 -0.70 19.58 8.62
CA GLY A 368 -0.09 19.22 7.34
C GLY A 368 -0.40 20.20 6.21
N ASN A 369 -1.57 20.86 6.26
CA ASN A 369 -2.03 21.87 5.30
C ASN A 369 -2.34 23.26 5.92
N LEU A 370 -2.35 23.42 7.25
CA LEU A 370 -2.83 24.61 7.99
C LEU A 370 -4.34 24.89 7.82
N GLU A 371 -5.14 23.86 7.56
CA GLU A 371 -6.58 23.99 7.33
C GLU A 371 -7.38 23.16 8.34
N TRP A 372 -8.19 23.82 9.18
CA TRP A 372 -9.15 23.13 10.06
C TRP A 372 -10.43 22.81 9.29
N ASP A 373 -10.34 21.80 8.42
CA ASP A 373 -11.50 21.19 7.79
C ASP A 373 -11.46 19.66 7.98
N PRO A 374 -12.42 19.07 8.71
CA PRO A 374 -12.56 17.62 8.83
C PRO A 374 -12.98 16.88 7.56
N ASP A 375 -13.41 17.54 6.49
CA ASP A 375 -13.87 16.87 5.25
C ASP A 375 -12.80 15.89 4.71
N PRO A 376 -13.06 14.57 4.70
CA PRO A 376 -12.06 13.56 4.37
C PRO A 376 -11.85 13.37 2.87
N ALA A 377 -12.63 14.00 1.99
CA ALA A 377 -12.54 13.84 0.53
C ALA A 377 -12.32 15.15 -0.23
N LYS A 378 -12.47 16.32 0.39
CA LYS A 378 -12.26 17.65 -0.21
C LYS A 378 -10.90 17.83 -0.89
N ARG A 379 -9.85 17.20 -0.36
CA ARG A 379 -8.46 17.28 -0.86
C ARG A 379 -7.60 16.16 -0.29
N GLN A 380 -6.69 15.63 -1.11
CA GLN A 380 -5.61 14.69 -0.73
C GLN A 380 -6.17 13.41 -0.07
N ASN A 381 -5.62 13.01 1.08
CA ASN A 381 -6.11 11.88 1.89
C ASN A 381 -6.22 10.55 1.12
N ILE A 382 -5.30 10.27 0.19
CA ILE A 382 -5.39 9.09 -0.70
C ILE A 382 -5.31 7.74 0.05
N MET A 383 -4.80 7.73 1.28
CA MET A 383 -4.95 6.59 2.22
C MET A 383 -6.41 6.19 2.47
N MET A 384 -7.35 7.14 2.44
CA MET A 384 -8.77 6.88 2.52
C MET A 384 -9.39 6.93 1.12
N THR A 385 -9.27 8.06 0.41
CA THR A 385 -10.00 8.28 -0.84
C THR A 385 -9.61 7.28 -1.92
N GLY A 386 -8.33 6.93 -2.03
CA GLY A 386 -7.83 5.96 -3.01
C GLY A 386 -8.17 4.50 -2.66
N TYR A 387 -7.98 4.08 -1.40
CA TYR A 387 -8.35 2.73 -0.99
C TYR A 387 -9.87 2.51 -1.02
N PHE A 388 -10.66 3.45 -0.50
CA PHE A 388 -12.12 3.30 -0.46
C PHE A 388 -12.72 3.35 -1.87
N ALA A 389 -12.19 4.18 -2.79
CA ALA A 389 -12.58 4.15 -4.20
C ALA A 389 -12.25 2.81 -4.89
N GLN A 390 -11.17 2.12 -4.47
CA GLN A 390 -10.91 0.77 -4.95
C GLN A 390 -11.94 -0.22 -4.38
N SER A 391 -12.07 -0.31 -3.06
CA SER A 391 -12.93 -1.31 -2.41
C SER A 391 -14.41 -1.14 -2.77
N LEU A 392 -14.90 0.10 -2.97
CA LEU A 392 -16.22 0.38 -3.53
C LEU A 392 -16.36 -0.13 -4.97
N GLY A 393 -15.37 0.12 -5.83
CA GLY A 393 -15.39 -0.36 -7.23
C GLY A 393 -15.32 -1.87 -7.35
N LEU A 394 -14.57 -2.55 -6.47
CA LEU A 394 -14.55 -4.01 -6.40
C LEU A 394 -15.89 -4.55 -5.91
N TYR A 395 -16.46 -3.99 -4.84
CA TYR A 395 -17.80 -4.34 -4.36
C TYR A 395 -18.87 -4.19 -5.45
N GLN A 396 -18.92 -3.05 -6.14
CA GLN A 396 -19.86 -2.84 -7.25
C GLN A 396 -19.66 -3.83 -8.40
N THR A 397 -18.40 -4.18 -8.69
CA THR A 397 -18.07 -5.17 -9.74
C THR A 397 -18.64 -6.55 -9.45
N VAL A 398 -18.67 -6.99 -8.18
CA VAL A 398 -19.07 -8.37 -7.82
C VAL A 398 -20.53 -8.52 -7.39
N SER A 399 -21.12 -7.46 -6.81
CA SER A 399 -22.51 -7.46 -6.37
C SER A 399 -23.50 -6.97 -7.44
N GLY A 400 -23.06 -6.05 -8.31
CA GLY A 400 -23.93 -5.24 -9.15
C GLY A 400 -24.71 -4.16 -8.38
N ASP A 401 -24.43 -3.95 -7.09
CA ASP A 401 -25.17 -3.03 -6.22
C ASP A 401 -24.63 -1.58 -6.35
N LEU A 402 -25.39 -0.75 -7.04
CA LEU A 402 -25.03 0.64 -7.32
C LEU A 402 -25.45 1.64 -6.22
N GLN A 403 -25.98 1.22 -5.06
CA GLN A 403 -26.50 2.15 -4.04
C GLN A 403 -25.49 3.21 -3.59
N HIS A 404 -24.20 2.87 -3.56
CA HIS A 404 -23.11 3.77 -3.17
C HIS A 404 -22.74 4.81 -4.25
N SER A 405 -23.32 4.73 -5.45
CA SER A 405 -23.23 5.76 -6.48
C SER A 405 -24.24 6.89 -6.26
N GLU A 406 -25.32 6.65 -5.51
CA GLU A 406 -26.39 7.64 -5.29
C GLU A 406 -25.91 8.85 -4.48
N PRO A 407 -26.33 10.09 -4.80
CA PRO A 407 -25.88 11.30 -4.11
C PRO A 407 -26.14 11.28 -2.60
N GLY A 408 -25.08 11.30 -1.80
CA GLY A 408 -25.17 11.33 -0.34
C GLY A 408 -25.28 9.97 0.35
N SER A 409 -25.24 8.86 -0.41
CA SER A 409 -25.18 7.48 0.11
C SER A 409 -24.00 7.23 1.06
N LEU A 410 -22.86 7.91 0.86
CA LEU A 410 -21.68 7.82 1.69
C LEU A 410 -21.64 9.01 2.68
N MET A 411 -22.21 8.82 3.87
CA MET A 411 -22.46 9.88 4.85
C MET A 411 -21.39 9.96 5.96
N PHE A 412 -20.34 10.75 5.75
CA PHE A 412 -19.27 10.94 6.75
C PHE A 412 -19.71 11.93 7.85
N THR A 413 -20.19 11.43 8.99
CA THR A 413 -20.72 12.25 10.10
C THR A 413 -19.65 12.62 11.13
N TRP A 414 -19.30 13.91 11.22
CA TRP A 414 -18.33 14.41 12.21
C TRP A 414 -18.96 14.66 13.59
N ASN A 415 -20.17 15.20 13.61
CA ASN A 415 -21.05 15.34 14.78
C ASN A 415 -22.46 15.73 14.30
N ASP A 416 -23.39 15.98 15.23
CA ASP A 416 -24.78 16.34 14.93
C ASP A 416 -24.93 17.55 13.98
N GLN A 417 -23.94 18.45 13.97
CA GLN A 417 -23.92 19.70 13.21
C GLN A 417 -23.11 19.63 11.91
N ARG A 418 -22.27 18.62 11.70
CA ARG A 418 -21.34 18.53 10.56
C ARG A 418 -21.34 17.13 9.96
N ARG A 419 -21.76 17.04 8.71
CA ARG A 419 -21.79 15.82 7.90
C ARG A 419 -21.30 16.13 6.50
N TYR A 420 -20.55 15.22 5.90
CA TYR A 420 -20.02 15.34 4.54
C TYR A 420 -20.68 14.27 3.67
N PRO A 421 -21.78 14.60 2.96
CA PRO A 421 -22.45 13.66 2.07
C PRO A 421 -21.65 13.48 0.77
N LEU A 422 -21.33 12.24 0.44
CA LEU A 422 -20.62 11.86 -0.77
C LEU A 422 -21.34 10.72 -1.51
N SER A 423 -20.85 10.41 -2.70
CA SER A 423 -21.11 9.15 -3.39
C SER A 423 -19.80 8.66 -4.01
N TYR A 424 -19.78 7.43 -4.52
CA TYR A 424 -18.60 6.85 -5.18
C TYR A 424 -18.11 7.73 -6.33
N GLY A 425 -19.02 8.30 -7.14
CA GLY A 425 -18.68 9.25 -8.21
C GLY A 425 -18.08 10.55 -7.69
N ALA A 426 -18.61 11.11 -6.59
CA ALA A 426 -18.03 12.32 -5.98
C ALA A 426 -16.62 12.07 -5.40
N LEU A 427 -16.41 10.89 -4.80
CA LEU A 427 -15.12 10.45 -4.27
C LEU A 427 -14.07 10.33 -5.39
N CYS A 428 -14.41 9.64 -6.48
CA CYS A 428 -13.55 9.49 -7.66
C CYS A 428 -13.29 10.83 -8.37
N ALA A 429 -14.30 11.70 -8.49
CA ALA A 429 -14.13 13.04 -9.06
C ALA A 429 -13.10 13.89 -8.29
N SER A 430 -13.16 13.88 -6.95
CA SER A 430 -12.21 14.62 -6.13
C SER A 430 -10.79 14.05 -6.22
N LEU A 431 -10.67 12.71 -6.16
CA LEU A 431 -9.39 12.00 -6.32
C LEU A 431 -8.72 12.29 -7.67
N ALA A 432 -9.49 12.23 -8.77
CA ALA A 432 -9.01 12.59 -10.11
C ALA A 432 -8.56 14.06 -10.16
N ALA A 433 -9.30 14.97 -9.53
CA ALA A 433 -8.92 16.38 -9.46
C ALA A 433 -7.58 16.59 -8.73
N ASP A 434 -7.26 15.81 -7.69
CA ASP A 434 -5.94 15.85 -7.04
C ASP A 434 -4.81 15.28 -7.90
N TYR A 435 -5.05 14.24 -8.70
CA TYR A 435 -4.07 13.77 -9.67
C TYR A 435 -3.78 14.84 -10.74
N VAL A 436 -4.81 15.53 -11.25
CA VAL A 436 -4.67 16.64 -12.20
C VAL A 436 -3.91 17.82 -11.58
N ARG A 437 -4.21 18.18 -10.33
CA ARG A 437 -3.49 19.24 -9.58
C ARG A 437 -2.04 18.86 -9.25
N SER A 438 -1.73 17.57 -9.05
CA SER A 438 -0.42 17.19 -8.50
C SER A 438 0.74 17.43 -9.47
N PRO A 439 1.75 18.25 -9.13
CA PRO A 439 2.94 18.43 -9.95
C PRO A 439 3.82 17.17 -10.04
N TRP A 440 3.45 16.07 -9.38
CA TRP A 440 4.14 14.77 -9.43
C TRP A 440 3.44 13.73 -10.31
N GLY A 441 2.21 13.99 -10.77
CA GLY A 441 1.35 12.96 -11.37
C GLY A 441 0.84 11.90 -10.36
N LEU A 442 1.09 12.14 -9.07
CA LEU A 442 0.84 11.24 -7.94
C LEU A 442 0.34 12.04 -6.74
N VAL A 443 -0.67 11.54 -6.02
CA VAL A 443 -1.31 12.25 -4.89
C VAL A 443 -0.56 11.97 -3.58
N VAL A 444 -0.62 12.93 -2.65
CA VAL A 444 -0.07 12.78 -1.29
C VAL A 444 -1.08 12.11 -0.35
N CYS A 445 -0.55 11.21 0.47
CA CYS A 445 -1.18 10.42 1.52
C CYS A 445 -1.48 11.34 2.72
N GLU A 446 -0.72 11.20 3.81
CA GLU A 446 -0.50 12.27 4.77
C GLU A 446 0.02 13.50 3.99
N PRO A 447 -0.33 14.73 4.40
CA PRO A 447 0.16 15.90 3.69
C PRO A 447 1.69 15.89 3.60
N ASN A 448 2.17 16.05 2.36
CA ASN A 448 3.58 16.14 1.96
C ASN A 448 4.33 14.82 1.71
N TRP A 449 3.66 13.67 1.79
CA TRP A 449 4.23 12.36 1.47
C TRP A 449 3.44 11.63 0.38
N ILE A 450 4.13 11.18 -0.67
CA ILE A 450 3.58 10.37 -1.76
C ILE A 450 3.95 8.92 -1.45
N PHE A 451 2.99 8.03 -1.29
CA PHE A 451 3.22 6.60 -1.10
C PHE A 451 2.84 5.82 -2.35
N SER A 452 3.67 4.82 -2.72
CA SER A 452 3.47 4.04 -3.94
C SER A 452 2.16 3.24 -3.89
N LEU A 453 1.94 2.47 -2.82
CA LEU A 453 0.74 1.66 -2.60
C LEU A 453 -0.55 2.50 -2.56
N CYS A 454 -0.52 3.67 -1.91
CA CYS A 454 -1.70 4.54 -1.88
C CYS A 454 -2.07 5.03 -3.29
N ASN A 455 -1.06 5.30 -4.14
CA ASN A 455 -1.28 5.67 -5.53
C ASN A 455 -1.73 4.47 -6.39
N MET A 456 -1.23 3.25 -6.13
CA MET A 456 -1.76 2.02 -6.75
C MET A 456 -3.26 1.85 -6.46
N ARG A 457 -3.66 2.02 -5.20
CA ARG A 457 -5.07 1.95 -4.76
C ARG A 457 -5.92 3.01 -5.48
N GLY A 458 -5.48 4.26 -5.46
CA GLY A 458 -6.23 5.36 -6.10
C GLY A 458 -6.33 5.24 -7.63
N GLY A 459 -5.25 4.86 -8.32
CA GLY A 459 -5.29 4.61 -9.76
C GLY A 459 -6.23 3.45 -10.13
N THR A 460 -6.22 2.39 -9.32
CA THR A 460 -7.14 1.24 -9.47
C THR A 460 -8.59 1.65 -9.23
N GLY A 461 -8.88 2.45 -8.21
CA GLY A 461 -10.22 2.99 -7.94
C GLY A 461 -10.79 3.82 -9.10
N LEU A 462 -9.94 4.61 -9.77
CA LEU A 462 -10.36 5.36 -10.97
C LEU A 462 -10.57 4.44 -12.19
N ARG A 463 -9.71 3.45 -12.44
CA ARG A 463 -9.94 2.45 -13.51
C ARG A 463 -11.22 1.64 -13.31
N LEU A 464 -11.53 1.27 -12.06
CA LEU A 464 -12.78 0.61 -11.70
C LEU A 464 -13.99 1.51 -11.98
N HIS A 465 -13.93 2.78 -11.56
CA HIS A 465 -15.03 3.73 -11.79
C HIS A 465 -15.26 3.98 -13.29
N ASP A 466 -14.20 4.14 -14.08
CA ASP A 466 -14.30 4.31 -15.54
C ASP A 466 -14.95 3.09 -16.22
N ARG A 467 -14.58 1.86 -15.82
CA ARG A 467 -15.21 0.63 -16.34
C ARG A 467 -16.69 0.49 -15.92
N LEU A 468 -17.05 0.92 -14.72
CA LEU A 468 -18.40 0.73 -14.15
C LEU A 468 -19.39 1.82 -14.58
N HIS A 469 -18.93 3.06 -14.73
CA HIS A 469 -19.78 4.25 -14.92
C HIS A 469 -19.50 5.01 -16.22
N GLY A 470 -18.59 4.52 -17.08
CA GLY A 470 -18.27 5.14 -18.37
C GLY A 470 -17.55 6.50 -18.26
N THR A 471 -16.92 6.78 -17.12
CA THR A 471 -16.07 7.97 -16.94
C THR A 471 -14.70 7.79 -17.60
N THR A 472 -13.91 8.87 -17.62
CA THR A 472 -12.57 8.90 -18.24
C THR A 472 -11.49 9.44 -17.28
N TYR A 473 -11.67 9.24 -15.98
CA TYR A 473 -10.79 9.80 -14.95
C TYR A 473 -9.36 9.25 -15.05
N TRP A 474 -9.20 7.95 -15.33
CA TRP A 474 -7.91 7.32 -15.58
C TRP A 474 -7.31 7.82 -16.89
N ASP A 475 -8.07 7.92 -17.97
CA ASP A 475 -7.56 8.39 -19.27
C ASP A 475 -7.01 9.83 -19.19
N GLN A 476 -7.65 10.68 -18.39
CA GLN A 476 -7.20 12.05 -18.12
C GLN A 476 -5.86 12.13 -17.36
N ILE A 477 -5.46 11.09 -16.61
CA ILE A 477 -4.27 11.13 -15.73
C ILE A 477 -3.21 10.09 -16.04
N GLY A 478 -3.57 8.96 -16.66
CA GLY A 478 -2.81 7.71 -16.61
C GLY A 478 -1.41 7.82 -17.21
N ASP A 479 -1.28 8.68 -18.22
CA ASP A 479 -0.01 8.98 -18.86
C ASP A 479 0.94 9.78 -17.96
N ARG A 480 0.40 10.76 -17.22
CA ARG A 480 1.11 11.54 -16.20
C ARG A 480 1.38 10.71 -14.95
N TYR A 481 0.47 9.79 -14.59
CA TYR A 481 0.66 8.79 -13.54
C TYR A 481 1.84 7.88 -13.88
N ARG A 482 1.84 7.24 -15.06
CA ARG A 482 2.92 6.36 -15.53
C ARG A 482 4.27 7.10 -15.53
N ARG A 483 4.34 8.32 -16.09
CA ARG A 483 5.56 9.16 -16.05
C ARG A 483 5.97 9.49 -14.61
N GLY A 484 5.05 9.93 -13.76
CA GLY A 484 5.32 10.24 -12.35
C GLY A 484 5.86 9.02 -11.58
N PHE A 485 5.21 7.86 -11.72
CA PHE A 485 5.61 6.62 -11.06
C PHE A 485 6.98 6.13 -11.55
N GLN A 486 7.20 6.07 -12.87
CA GLN A 486 8.48 5.62 -13.44
C GLN A 486 9.64 6.58 -13.20
N GLN A 487 9.42 7.90 -13.19
CA GLN A 487 10.50 8.87 -13.01
C GLN A 487 10.77 9.18 -11.53
N GLU A 488 9.75 9.17 -10.67
CA GLU A 488 9.88 9.60 -9.27
C GLU A 488 9.69 8.49 -8.23
N LEU A 489 9.11 7.34 -8.56
CA LEU A 489 9.05 6.20 -7.62
C LEU A 489 9.97 5.05 -8.00
N VAL A 490 10.24 4.76 -9.28
CA VAL A 490 11.24 3.75 -9.64
C VAL A 490 12.66 4.27 -9.39
N ARG A 491 13.51 3.41 -8.81
CA ARG A 491 14.92 3.65 -8.51
C ARG A 491 15.83 3.27 -9.69
N PRO A 492 17.08 3.77 -9.72
CA PRO A 492 18.11 3.31 -10.65
C PRO A 492 18.35 1.78 -10.70
N ASP A 493 18.05 1.03 -9.64
CA ASP A 493 18.11 -0.45 -9.60
C ASP A 493 16.79 -1.13 -9.99
N GLY A 494 15.82 -0.39 -10.54
CA GLY A 494 14.54 -0.91 -11.00
C GLY A 494 13.48 -1.10 -9.91
N MET A 495 13.86 -0.99 -8.63
CA MET A 495 12.96 -1.18 -7.49
C MET A 495 12.06 0.04 -7.23
N VAL A 496 10.89 -0.16 -6.61
CA VAL A 496 9.94 0.92 -6.29
C VAL A 496 10.27 1.52 -4.92
N ASN A 497 10.34 2.85 -4.82
CA ASN A 497 10.34 3.57 -3.55
C ASN A 497 8.95 3.48 -2.90
N GLY A 498 8.89 3.05 -1.63
CA GLY A 498 7.62 2.93 -0.91
C GLY A 498 6.97 4.29 -0.63
N HIS A 499 7.79 5.31 -0.40
CA HIS A 499 7.37 6.67 -0.16
C HIS A 499 8.36 7.71 -0.71
N ARG A 500 7.86 8.93 -0.93
CA ARG A 500 8.66 10.10 -1.35
C ARG A 500 8.05 11.40 -0.82
N SER A 501 8.86 12.23 -0.15
CA SER A 501 8.40 13.55 0.28
C SER A 501 8.24 14.49 -0.92
N SER A 502 7.04 15.04 -1.11
CA SER A 502 6.73 15.99 -2.18
C SER A 502 7.38 17.38 -1.99
N ARG A 503 7.93 17.66 -0.79
CA ARG A 503 8.63 18.91 -0.46
C ARG A 503 10.14 18.86 -0.59
N VAL A 504 10.79 17.77 -0.13
CA VAL A 504 12.26 17.64 -0.14
C VAL A 504 12.80 16.60 -1.12
N GLY A 505 11.94 15.76 -1.71
CA GLY A 505 12.35 14.75 -2.69
C GLY A 505 13.16 13.60 -2.10
N ILE A 506 13.07 13.35 -0.80
CA ILE A 506 13.68 12.20 -0.12
C ILE A 506 12.67 11.04 -0.11
N GLY A 507 13.15 9.82 -0.31
CA GLY A 507 12.39 8.57 -0.17
C GLY A 507 13.33 7.40 0.09
N ALA A 508 12.78 6.23 0.40
CA ALA A 508 13.49 4.97 0.61
C ALA A 508 12.85 3.84 -0.23
N ALA A 509 13.49 2.67 -0.34
CA ALA A 509 12.85 1.51 -0.94
C ALA A 509 11.49 1.20 -0.29
N GLY A 510 10.64 0.58 -1.07
CA GLY A 510 9.47 -0.13 -0.60
C GLY A 510 9.36 -1.46 -1.33
N LEU A 511 8.16 -2.01 -1.27
CA LEU A 511 7.85 -3.32 -1.82
C LEU A 511 7.16 -3.12 -3.18
N THR A 512 7.65 -3.79 -4.23
CA THR A 512 7.04 -3.75 -5.55
C THR A 512 5.85 -4.72 -5.58
N LEU A 513 4.74 -4.28 -5.00
CA LEU A 513 3.44 -4.95 -5.07
C LEU A 513 3.00 -4.95 -6.54
N SER A 514 3.26 -6.05 -7.23
CA SER A 514 3.21 -6.19 -8.67
C SER A 514 1.79 -6.54 -9.13
N ALA A 515 1.06 -7.38 -8.39
CA ALA A 515 -0.37 -7.60 -8.58
C ALA A 515 -1.15 -6.27 -8.60
N ASP A 516 -0.91 -5.41 -7.61
CA ASP A 516 -1.55 -4.08 -7.46
C ASP A 516 -1.03 -2.99 -8.40
N LEU A 517 0.11 -3.22 -9.07
CA LEU A 517 0.72 -2.27 -10.00
C LEU A 517 0.47 -2.63 -11.48
N ARG A 518 0.15 -3.90 -11.78
CA ARG A 518 0.10 -4.42 -13.16
C ARG A 518 -0.95 -3.73 -14.02
N ASN A 519 -2.07 -3.36 -13.43
CA ASN A 519 -3.15 -2.59 -14.07
C ASN A 519 -2.81 -1.09 -14.28
N LEU A 520 -1.65 -0.59 -13.86
CA LEU A 520 -1.30 0.84 -13.92
C LEU A 520 0.05 1.09 -14.60
N VAL A 521 1.05 0.27 -14.28
CA VAL A 521 2.43 0.33 -14.80
C VAL A 521 2.93 -1.11 -15.04
N PRO A 522 2.34 -1.85 -16.02
CA PRO A 522 2.53 -3.30 -16.19
C PRO A 522 3.99 -3.71 -16.31
N ASN A 523 4.82 -2.93 -16.99
CA ASN A 523 6.22 -3.24 -17.20
C ASN A 523 7.08 -3.17 -15.91
N VAL A 524 6.70 -2.33 -14.95
CA VAL A 524 7.37 -2.25 -13.63
C VAL A 524 6.86 -3.35 -12.71
N ALA A 525 5.57 -3.70 -12.81
CA ALA A 525 4.99 -4.83 -12.10
C ALA A 525 5.60 -6.17 -12.54
N ASP A 526 5.61 -6.45 -13.84
CA ASP A 526 6.13 -7.73 -14.35
C ASP A 526 7.64 -7.89 -14.06
N ARG A 527 8.42 -6.79 -14.13
CA ARG A 527 9.80 -6.76 -13.62
C ARG A 527 9.87 -7.12 -12.13
N GLY A 528 9.03 -6.50 -11.29
CA GLY A 528 8.99 -6.74 -9.86
C GLY A 528 8.71 -8.20 -9.52
N PHE A 529 7.70 -8.79 -10.17
CA PHE A 529 7.38 -10.21 -10.03
C PHE A 529 8.53 -11.11 -10.48
N LEU A 530 9.10 -10.89 -11.68
CA LEU A 530 10.17 -11.74 -12.21
C LEU A 530 11.42 -11.75 -11.31
N LEU A 531 11.76 -10.61 -10.71
CA LEU A 531 12.88 -10.51 -9.75
C LEU A 531 12.54 -11.19 -8.40
N LEU A 532 11.28 -11.11 -7.93
CA LEU A 532 10.81 -11.82 -6.75
C LEU A 532 10.82 -13.34 -6.96
N GLN A 533 10.31 -13.81 -8.10
CA GLN A 533 10.27 -15.22 -8.49
C GLN A 533 11.68 -15.84 -8.51
N ALA A 534 12.65 -15.12 -9.09
CA ALA A 534 14.06 -15.54 -9.08
C ALA A 534 14.63 -15.62 -7.66
N ALA A 535 14.36 -14.64 -6.80
CA ALA A 535 14.88 -14.60 -5.42
C ALA A 535 14.32 -15.73 -4.52
N CYS A 536 13.12 -16.24 -4.84
CA CYS A 536 12.46 -17.30 -4.07
C CYS A 536 12.86 -18.74 -4.47
N ARG A 537 13.79 -18.93 -5.41
CA ARG A 537 14.25 -20.27 -5.86
C ARG A 537 15.73 -20.51 -5.53
N THR A 538 16.11 -21.75 -5.21
CA THR A 538 17.52 -22.12 -4.95
C THR A 538 18.30 -22.26 -6.25
N PRO A 539 19.65 -22.25 -6.20
CA PRO A 539 20.49 -22.70 -7.32
C PRO A 539 20.13 -24.11 -7.84
N GLU A 540 19.58 -24.95 -6.97
CA GLU A 540 19.09 -26.31 -7.22
C GLU A 540 17.62 -26.34 -7.69
N GLY A 541 16.94 -25.19 -7.75
CA GLY A 541 15.55 -25.03 -8.20
C GLY A 541 14.46 -25.14 -7.13
N GLU A 542 14.80 -25.50 -5.89
CA GLU A 542 13.84 -25.63 -4.78
C GLU A 542 13.25 -24.26 -4.40
N ILE A 543 12.01 -24.23 -3.90
CA ILE A 543 11.42 -23.00 -3.37
C ILE A 543 11.93 -22.78 -1.95
N ALA A 544 12.55 -21.63 -1.71
CA ALA A 544 12.71 -21.07 -0.38
C ALA A 544 12.77 -19.55 -0.45
N THR A 545 11.97 -18.87 0.38
CA THR A 545 11.89 -17.40 0.38
C THR A 545 13.23 -16.78 0.77
N PRO A 546 13.57 -15.59 0.24
CA PRO A 546 14.83 -14.93 0.59
C PRO A 546 14.83 -14.41 2.05
N PHE A 547 13.70 -14.53 2.77
CA PHE A 547 13.51 -14.23 4.19
C PHE A 547 13.15 -15.46 5.05
N ARG A 548 13.45 -16.70 4.60
CA ARG A 548 13.06 -17.94 5.29
C ARG A 548 13.44 -18.02 6.77
N THR A 549 14.55 -17.40 7.16
CA THR A 549 15.03 -17.39 8.56
C THR A 549 15.08 -15.97 9.14
N ASP A 550 14.23 -15.06 8.64
CA ASP A 550 14.05 -13.71 9.19
C ASP A 550 12.95 -13.71 10.25
N ASP A 551 13.31 -13.78 11.53
CA ASP A 551 12.36 -13.70 12.64
C ASP A 551 11.99 -12.25 13.02
N ARG A 552 12.29 -11.27 12.15
CA ARG A 552 11.99 -9.84 12.32
C ARG A 552 11.17 -9.26 11.16
N LEU A 553 10.49 -10.11 10.40
CA LEU A 553 9.46 -9.70 9.45
C LEU A 553 8.36 -8.91 10.19
N LEU A 554 8.24 -7.62 9.88
CA LEU A 554 7.29 -6.70 10.49
C LEU A 554 5.88 -6.95 9.96
N ASP A 555 4.92 -7.15 10.86
CA ASP A 555 3.50 -7.08 10.54
C ASP A 555 3.04 -5.60 10.60
N PRO A 556 2.68 -4.97 9.46
CA PRO A 556 2.32 -3.57 9.42
C PRO A 556 0.96 -3.28 10.10
N GLY A 557 0.12 -4.29 10.32
CA GLY A 557 -1.22 -4.12 10.89
C GLY A 557 -1.26 -4.08 12.42
N ASN A 558 -0.17 -4.42 13.09
CA ASN A 558 -0.06 -4.36 14.56
C ASN A 558 1.33 -3.94 15.10
N TYR A 559 2.34 -3.77 14.23
CA TYR A 559 3.73 -3.45 14.56
C TYR A 559 4.48 -4.51 15.39
N THR A 560 4.01 -5.76 15.40
CA THR A 560 4.78 -6.89 15.94
C THR A 560 5.65 -7.53 14.86
N PHE A 561 6.51 -8.47 15.25
CA PHE A 561 7.19 -9.34 14.29
C PHE A 561 6.33 -10.60 14.06
N ASN A 562 5.85 -10.79 12.85
CA ASN A 562 5.11 -11.98 12.43
C ASN A 562 5.29 -12.19 10.91
N PRO A 563 5.62 -13.41 10.45
CA PRO A 563 5.92 -13.65 9.04
C PRO A 563 4.69 -13.50 8.12
N LEU A 564 3.45 -13.67 8.62
CA LEU A 564 2.26 -13.88 7.80
C LEU A 564 2.10 -12.89 6.64
N ALA A 565 2.23 -11.59 6.90
CA ALA A 565 2.06 -10.54 5.89
C ALA A 565 3.08 -10.64 4.75
N GLY A 566 4.34 -10.99 5.06
CA GLY A 566 5.41 -11.13 4.06
C GLY A 566 5.23 -12.36 3.16
N TYR A 567 4.84 -13.50 3.76
CA TYR A 567 4.58 -14.73 3.03
C TYR A 567 3.33 -14.64 2.16
N ALA A 568 2.23 -14.11 2.73
CA ALA A 568 0.99 -13.90 2.00
C ALA A 568 1.18 -13.06 0.74
N MET A 569 1.97 -11.98 0.80
CA MET A 569 2.30 -11.20 -0.39
C MET A 569 3.00 -12.06 -1.45
N VAL A 570 4.03 -12.85 -1.11
CA VAL A 570 4.73 -13.67 -2.12
C VAL A 570 3.82 -14.74 -2.72
N MET A 571 2.92 -15.32 -1.92
CA MET A 571 1.88 -16.25 -2.40
C MET A 571 0.90 -15.57 -3.38
N GLU A 572 0.44 -14.35 -3.06
CA GLU A 572 -0.43 -13.55 -3.93
C GLU A 572 0.26 -13.21 -5.26
N GLU A 573 1.48 -12.68 -5.21
CA GLU A 573 2.25 -12.31 -6.40
C GLU A 573 2.49 -13.51 -7.32
N ALA A 574 2.83 -14.66 -6.73
CA ALA A 574 3.01 -15.93 -7.43
C ALA A 574 1.71 -16.43 -8.07
N ARG A 575 0.61 -16.48 -7.31
CA ARG A 575 -0.67 -17.01 -7.80
C ARG A 575 -1.32 -16.10 -8.84
N GLU A 576 -1.26 -14.78 -8.67
CA GLU A 576 -1.72 -13.82 -9.68
C GLU A 576 -0.92 -13.96 -10.99
N ALA A 577 0.39 -14.20 -10.91
CA ALA A 577 1.27 -14.43 -12.06
C ALA A 577 1.24 -15.87 -12.62
N GLY A 578 0.48 -16.78 -12.01
CA GLY A 578 0.33 -18.17 -12.46
C GLY A 578 1.42 -19.15 -12.00
N ASP A 579 2.37 -18.74 -11.16
CA ASP A 579 3.36 -19.63 -10.53
C ASP A 579 2.76 -20.28 -9.26
N GLU A 580 1.79 -21.18 -9.48
CA GLU A 580 1.11 -21.92 -8.41
C GLU A 580 2.07 -22.83 -7.64
N GLU A 581 3.14 -23.31 -8.28
CA GLU A 581 4.20 -24.08 -7.61
C GLU A 581 4.90 -23.22 -6.54
N LEU A 582 5.30 -22.00 -6.90
CA LEU A 582 5.88 -21.03 -5.97
C LEU A 582 4.91 -20.68 -4.84
N SER A 583 3.63 -20.39 -5.14
CA SER A 583 2.63 -20.07 -4.12
C SER A 583 2.47 -21.19 -3.09
N LEU A 584 2.30 -22.43 -3.54
CA LEU A 584 2.18 -23.60 -2.67
C LEU A 584 3.49 -23.99 -1.97
N GLY A 585 4.65 -23.63 -2.52
CA GLY A 585 5.94 -23.76 -1.83
C GLY A 585 6.10 -22.76 -0.68
N VAL A 586 5.75 -21.50 -0.93
CA VAL A 586 5.79 -20.43 0.08
C VAL A 586 4.78 -20.69 1.20
N TYR A 587 3.60 -21.24 0.90
CA TYR A 587 2.62 -21.59 1.93
C TYR A 587 3.08 -22.75 2.83
N ARG A 588 3.79 -23.73 2.28
CA ARG A 588 4.44 -24.80 3.07
C ARG A 588 5.54 -24.24 3.97
N GLU A 589 6.39 -23.35 3.44
CA GLU A 589 7.42 -22.70 4.25
C GLU A 589 6.83 -21.81 5.37
N LEU A 590 5.70 -21.13 5.13
CA LEU A 590 4.95 -20.42 6.17
C LEU A 590 4.48 -21.38 7.28
N ARG A 591 3.98 -22.56 6.91
CA ARG A 591 3.50 -23.60 7.86
C ARG A 591 4.62 -24.24 8.68
N GLU A 592 5.85 -24.23 8.20
CA GLU A 592 7.02 -24.64 8.98
C GLU A 592 7.42 -23.59 10.04
N ARG A 593 6.92 -22.34 9.94
CA ARG A 593 7.32 -21.21 10.79
C ARG A 593 6.24 -20.67 11.72
N LEU A 594 4.97 -20.84 11.40
CA LEU A 594 3.85 -20.26 12.12
C LEU A 594 2.75 -21.30 12.30
N ASP A 595 2.33 -21.52 13.55
CA ASP A 595 1.11 -22.27 13.81
C ASP A 595 -0.09 -21.45 13.31
N ILE A 596 -0.84 -22.06 12.40
CA ILE A 596 -2.05 -21.50 11.82
C ILE A 596 -3.08 -22.63 11.82
N SER A 597 -4.13 -22.44 12.59
CA SER A 597 -5.14 -23.47 12.87
C SER A 597 -6.55 -22.90 12.77
N ILE A 598 -7.55 -23.79 12.77
CA ILE A 598 -8.97 -23.41 12.83
C ILE A 598 -9.42 -23.47 14.29
N ASP A 599 -9.86 -22.34 14.83
CA ASP A 599 -10.23 -22.22 16.24
C ASP A 599 -11.66 -22.71 16.54
N ASN A 600 -12.08 -22.63 17.81
CA ASN A 600 -13.42 -23.05 18.26
C ASN A 600 -14.59 -22.20 17.73
N ARG A 601 -14.32 -21.05 17.09
CA ARG A 601 -15.32 -20.25 16.36
C ARG A 601 -15.46 -20.70 14.90
N GLY A 602 -14.57 -21.58 14.43
CA GLY A 602 -14.43 -21.94 13.03
C GLY A 602 -13.63 -20.90 12.24
N TRP A 603 -12.76 -20.12 12.90
CA TRP A 603 -11.94 -19.09 12.25
C TRP A 603 -10.55 -19.61 11.96
N LEU A 604 -10.00 -19.29 10.78
CA LEU A 604 -8.56 -19.47 10.54
C LEU A 604 -7.78 -18.42 11.35
N VAL A 605 -6.88 -18.87 12.23
CA VAL A 605 -6.11 -18.03 13.16
C VAL A 605 -4.63 -18.39 13.10
N ALA A 606 -3.80 -17.38 12.83
CA ALA A 606 -2.37 -17.39 13.07
C ALA A 606 -2.07 -16.55 14.32
N GLU A 607 -1.35 -17.10 15.31
CA GLU A 607 -1.10 -16.37 16.56
C GLU A 607 -0.24 -15.10 16.32
N GLY A 608 -0.58 -14.02 17.01
CA GLY A 608 0.17 -12.75 16.98
C GLY A 608 0.06 -11.94 15.68
N ALA A 609 -0.56 -12.47 14.62
CA ALA A 609 -0.71 -11.79 13.33
C ALA A 609 -1.96 -10.88 13.29
N SER A 610 -1.85 -9.75 12.60
CA SER A 610 -2.89 -8.74 12.48
C SER A 610 -4.02 -9.13 11.52
N ILE A 611 -5.15 -8.41 11.60
CA ILE A 611 -6.23 -8.52 10.61
C ILE A 611 -5.76 -8.15 9.21
N LEU A 612 -4.83 -7.20 9.08
CA LEU A 612 -4.25 -6.83 7.78
C LEU A 612 -3.42 -7.97 7.19
N ALA A 613 -2.65 -8.70 8.01
CA ALA A 613 -1.90 -9.87 7.59
C ALA A 613 -2.83 -11.04 7.20
N HIS A 614 -3.89 -11.29 7.97
CA HIS A 614 -4.91 -12.29 7.62
C HIS A 614 -5.67 -11.93 6.34
N ALA A 615 -6.00 -10.65 6.11
CA ALA A 615 -6.62 -10.18 4.87
C ALA A 615 -5.69 -10.31 3.66
N GLY A 616 -4.38 -10.10 3.85
CA GLY A 616 -3.36 -10.43 2.85
C GLY A 616 -3.33 -11.93 2.52
N LEU A 617 -3.38 -12.80 3.54
CA LEU A 617 -3.53 -14.25 3.31
C LEU A 617 -4.84 -14.56 2.55
N GLY A 618 -5.92 -13.84 2.83
CA GLY A 618 -7.18 -13.93 2.11
C GLY A 618 -7.01 -13.64 0.62
N ARG A 619 -6.37 -12.52 0.25
CA ARG A 619 -6.07 -12.20 -1.16
C ARG A 619 -5.24 -13.29 -1.84
N ALA A 620 -4.22 -13.82 -1.15
CA ALA A 620 -3.37 -14.89 -1.66
C ALA A 620 -4.13 -16.21 -1.87
N LEU A 621 -4.93 -16.64 -0.87
CA LEU A 621 -5.71 -17.89 -0.94
C LEU A 621 -6.83 -17.77 -1.99
N PHE A 622 -7.67 -16.75 -1.88
CA PHE A 622 -8.83 -16.58 -2.76
C PHE A 622 -8.46 -16.24 -4.22
N GLY A 623 -7.25 -15.75 -4.49
CA GLY A 623 -6.77 -15.42 -5.83
C GLY A 623 -6.71 -16.60 -6.81
N ARG A 624 -6.40 -16.29 -8.08
CA ARG A 624 -6.07 -17.24 -9.15
C ARG A 624 -5.15 -16.57 -10.16
N HIS A 625 -4.62 -17.32 -11.13
CA HIS A 625 -3.87 -16.76 -12.27
C HIS A 625 -4.68 -15.66 -12.97
N GLY A 626 -4.16 -14.44 -12.95
CA GLY A 626 -4.76 -13.21 -13.49
C GLY A 626 -6.03 -12.73 -12.79
N GLY A 627 -6.38 -13.25 -11.61
CA GLY A 627 -7.64 -12.95 -10.92
C GLY A 627 -7.82 -11.49 -10.51
N TRP A 628 -6.77 -10.86 -9.99
CA TRP A 628 -6.79 -9.44 -9.59
C TRP A 628 -6.76 -8.50 -10.80
N LEU A 629 -5.97 -8.81 -11.82
CA LEU A 629 -5.99 -8.05 -13.07
C LEU A 629 -7.33 -8.21 -13.81
N ASP A 630 -7.98 -9.38 -13.74
CA ASP A 630 -9.28 -9.63 -14.36
C ASP A 630 -10.44 -8.89 -13.65
N ILE A 631 -10.54 -8.92 -12.30
CA ILE A 631 -11.60 -8.19 -11.58
C ILE A 631 -11.51 -6.68 -11.83
N VAL A 632 -10.30 -6.13 -11.95
CA VAL A 632 -10.09 -4.72 -12.28
C VAL A 632 -10.43 -4.43 -13.75
N GLU A 633 -9.83 -5.13 -14.71
CA GLU A 633 -9.90 -4.74 -16.12
C GLU A 633 -11.09 -5.29 -16.90
N LYS A 634 -11.54 -6.51 -16.59
CA LYS A 634 -12.62 -7.21 -17.29
C LYS A 634 -13.93 -7.13 -16.49
N GLY A 635 -13.85 -7.25 -15.16
CA GLY A 635 -15.02 -7.38 -14.29
C GLY A 635 -15.76 -8.71 -14.52
N MET A 636 -16.99 -8.81 -14.00
CA MET A 636 -17.85 -9.98 -14.19
C MET A 636 -18.25 -10.14 -15.67
N PRO A 637 -18.04 -11.30 -16.32
CA PRO A 637 -18.59 -11.58 -17.65
C PRO A 637 -20.12 -11.53 -17.67
N ALA A 638 -20.74 -11.17 -18.79
CA ALA A 638 -22.19 -11.07 -18.93
C ALA A 638 -22.94 -12.33 -18.44
N ILE A 639 -22.43 -13.53 -18.76
CA ILE A 639 -22.98 -14.82 -18.28
C ILE A 639 -23.05 -14.95 -16.75
N TRP A 640 -22.20 -14.25 -15.98
CA TRP A 640 -22.22 -14.20 -14.52
C TRP A 640 -22.96 -12.96 -13.99
N GLN A 641 -23.13 -11.89 -14.79
CA GLN A 641 -23.98 -10.74 -14.44
C GLN A 641 -25.47 -11.03 -14.62
N GLU A 642 -25.83 -11.84 -15.62
CA GLU A 642 -27.22 -12.11 -16.01
C GLU A 642 -27.74 -13.46 -15.50
N GLY A 643 -26.86 -14.47 -15.38
CA GLY A 643 -27.23 -15.85 -15.05
C GLY A 643 -27.78 -16.04 -13.63
N PRO A 644 -28.38 -17.20 -13.33
CA PRO A 644 -28.90 -17.52 -12.01
C PRO A 644 -27.87 -17.37 -10.89
N VAL A 645 -28.33 -17.04 -9.68
CA VAL A 645 -27.52 -16.97 -8.46
C VAL A 645 -28.17 -17.70 -7.29
N ILE A 646 -27.34 -18.15 -6.36
CA ILE A 646 -27.77 -18.39 -4.98
C ILE A 646 -27.88 -17.02 -4.30
N ASP A 647 -29.12 -16.67 -3.96
CA ASP A 647 -29.49 -15.40 -3.33
C ASP A 647 -29.27 -15.47 -1.80
N SER A 648 -29.59 -16.60 -1.18
CA SER A 648 -29.41 -16.84 0.26
C SER A 648 -29.15 -18.31 0.60
N VAL A 649 -28.24 -18.55 1.54
CA VAL A 649 -28.13 -19.78 2.35
C VAL A 649 -28.13 -19.40 3.84
N PRO A 650 -28.59 -20.27 4.77
CA PRO A 650 -28.54 -19.96 6.19
C PRO A 650 -27.11 -20.00 6.71
N TYR A 651 -26.63 -18.85 7.18
CA TYR A 651 -25.32 -18.65 7.77
C TYR A 651 -25.45 -18.55 9.31
N PRO A 652 -24.55 -19.17 10.11
CA PRO A 652 -23.32 -19.84 9.74
C PRO A 652 -23.45 -21.37 9.56
N GLN A 653 -24.66 -21.89 9.29
CA GLN A 653 -24.90 -23.34 9.15
C GLN A 653 -24.29 -23.91 7.86
N VAL A 654 -24.44 -23.18 6.75
CA VAL A 654 -23.94 -23.55 5.43
C VAL A 654 -23.09 -22.42 4.84
N MET A 655 -21.94 -22.80 4.29
CA MET A 655 -21.07 -21.92 3.50
C MET A 655 -21.03 -22.38 2.04
N VAL A 656 -20.79 -21.43 1.14
CA VAL A 656 -20.66 -21.69 -0.31
C VAL A 656 -19.18 -21.77 -0.66
N ALA A 657 -18.72 -22.96 -1.07
CA ALA A 657 -17.33 -23.20 -1.46
C ALA A 657 -17.08 -22.90 -2.94
N ARG A 658 -18.12 -23.02 -3.78
CA ARG A 658 -18.09 -22.66 -5.20
C ARG A 658 -19.50 -22.31 -5.68
N ALA A 659 -19.63 -21.34 -6.58
CA ALA A 659 -20.90 -21.03 -7.26
C ALA A 659 -20.66 -20.31 -8.59
N VAL A 660 -21.12 -20.87 -9.71
CA VAL A 660 -20.99 -20.28 -11.05
C VAL A 660 -22.25 -20.49 -11.89
N SER A 661 -22.57 -19.54 -12.75
CA SER A 661 -23.55 -19.69 -13.83
C SER A 661 -22.80 -20.03 -15.13
N PRO A 662 -22.57 -21.32 -15.48
CA PRO A 662 -21.58 -21.70 -16.50
C PRO A 662 -21.93 -21.25 -17.93
N ASN A 663 -23.20 -20.92 -18.19
CA ASN A 663 -23.73 -20.57 -19.51
C ASN A 663 -24.84 -19.51 -19.48
N GLY A 664 -24.96 -18.75 -18.38
CA GLY A 664 -25.97 -17.70 -18.22
C GLY A 664 -27.43 -18.18 -18.04
N ARG A 665 -27.70 -19.49 -17.98
CA ARG A 665 -29.05 -20.03 -17.71
C ARG A 665 -29.10 -21.11 -16.64
N ASP A 666 -27.99 -21.81 -16.42
CA ASP A 666 -27.82 -22.87 -15.42
C ASP A 666 -26.95 -22.35 -14.25
N LEU A 667 -26.86 -23.08 -13.14
CA LEU A 667 -25.98 -22.81 -12.00
C LEU A 667 -25.40 -24.10 -11.42
N ASP A 668 -24.09 -24.10 -11.17
CA ASP A 668 -23.36 -25.14 -10.45
C ASP A 668 -22.76 -24.58 -9.15
N ALA A 669 -23.01 -25.23 -8.02
CA ALA A 669 -22.50 -24.83 -6.71
C ALA A 669 -22.04 -26.00 -5.84
N VAL A 670 -21.21 -25.68 -4.84
CA VAL A 670 -20.76 -26.60 -3.80
C VAL A 670 -21.00 -25.96 -2.44
N LEU A 671 -21.75 -26.66 -1.59
CA LEU A 671 -22.13 -26.24 -0.24
C LEU A 671 -21.36 -27.05 0.81
N ARG A 672 -21.02 -26.40 1.93
CA ARG A 672 -20.27 -26.99 3.03
C ARG A 672 -20.98 -26.74 4.38
N THR A 673 -21.10 -27.78 5.22
CA THR A 673 -21.51 -27.63 6.64
C THR A 673 -20.33 -27.78 7.58
N VAL A 674 -20.42 -27.13 8.74
CA VAL A 674 -19.49 -27.36 9.85
C VAL A 674 -19.95 -28.59 10.65
N GLY A 675 -19.39 -29.75 10.32
CA GLY A 675 -19.52 -31.00 11.06
C GLY A 675 -20.79 -31.80 10.76
N ARG A 676 -21.98 -31.31 11.14
CA ARG A 676 -23.23 -32.11 11.06
C ARG A 676 -23.95 -31.98 9.70
N GLN A 677 -24.82 -32.94 9.41
CA GLN A 677 -25.79 -32.84 8.33
C GLN A 677 -26.88 -31.84 8.72
N GLU A 678 -27.16 -30.87 7.85
CA GLU A 678 -28.20 -29.86 8.02
C GLU A 678 -29.17 -29.91 6.84
N ARG A 679 -30.48 -29.87 7.11
CA ARG A 679 -31.50 -29.63 6.08
C ARG A 679 -31.79 -28.14 6.03
N VAL A 680 -31.47 -27.51 4.90
CA VAL A 680 -31.52 -26.05 4.73
C VAL A 680 -32.37 -25.64 3.54
N THR A 681 -32.98 -24.46 3.61
CA THR A 681 -33.58 -23.82 2.44
C THR A 681 -32.54 -23.00 1.70
N VAL A 682 -32.36 -23.27 0.41
CA VAL A 682 -31.55 -22.45 -0.50
C VAL A 682 -32.50 -21.61 -1.35
N THR A 683 -32.26 -20.30 -1.42
CA THR A 683 -33.01 -19.40 -2.31
C THR A 683 -32.18 -19.09 -3.55
N PHE A 684 -32.78 -19.23 -4.73
CA PHE A 684 -32.22 -18.80 -6.00
C PHE A 684 -32.88 -17.50 -6.48
N ALA A 685 -32.15 -16.70 -7.25
CA ALA A 685 -32.65 -15.52 -7.96
C ALA A 685 -32.01 -15.42 -9.37
N ARG A 686 -32.50 -14.48 -10.19
CA ARG A 686 -32.16 -14.33 -11.62
C ARG A 686 -32.41 -15.60 -12.45
N LEU A 687 -33.44 -16.36 -12.05
CA LEU A 687 -34.05 -17.39 -12.89
C LEU A 687 -34.94 -16.74 -13.95
N ARG A 688 -35.19 -17.45 -15.05
CA ARG A 688 -36.19 -17.05 -16.05
C ARG A 688 -37.58 -17.18 -15.42
N PRO A 689 -38.41 -16.11 -15.33
CA PRO A 689 -39.73 -16.18 -14.72
C PRO A 689 -40.63 -17.25 -15.37
N GLY A 690 -41.32 -18.05 -14.54
CA GLY A 690 -42.10 -19.20 -15.01
C GLY A 690 -41.26 -20.37 -15.60
N GLY A 691 -39.94 -20.22 -15.66
CA GLY A 691 -39.03 -21.24 -16.19
C GLY A 691 -38.94 -22.45 -15.28
N ARG A 692 -38.92 -23.64 -15.88
CA ARG A 692 -38.73 -24.91 -15.16
C ARG A 692 -37.25 -25.28 -15.11
N TYR A 693 -36.80 -25.71 -13.94
CA TYR A 693 -35.42 -26.08 -13.67
C TYR A 693 -35.36 -27.49 -13.10
N LYS A 694 -34.49 -28.34 -13.66
CA LYS A 694 -34.10 -29.61 -13.04
C LYS A 694 -33.06 -29.32 -11.95
N LEU A 695 -33.18 -30.00 -10.83
CA LEU A 695 -32.27 -29.90 -9.70
C LEU A 695 -31.41 -31.16 -9.59
N THR A 696 -30.24 -31.03 -8.95
CA THR A 696 -29.40 -32.15 -8.50
C THR A 696 -28.80 -31.76 -7.15
N GLY A 697 -28.92 -32.62 -6.14
CA GLY A 697 -28.46 -32.37 -4.77
C GLY A 697 -29.49 -31.69 -3.85
N ALA A 698 -30.58 -31.15 -4.39
CA ALA A 698 -31.77 -30.79 -3.62
C ALA A 698 -32.65 -32.02 -3.32
N LEU A 699 -33.62 -31.87 -2.41
CA LEU A 699 -34.65 -32.87 -2.12
C LEU A 699 -35.75 -32.88 -3.18
N GLU A 700 -36.01 -31.73 -3.81
CA GLU A 700 -36.88 -31.61 -4.97
C GLU A 700 -36.14 -31.97 -6.27
N GLU A 701 -36.74 -32.77 -7.16
CA GLU A 701 -36.13 -33.10 -8.47
C GLU A 701 -36.14 -31.92 -9.46
N ALA A 702 -37.08 -30.99 -9.28
CA ALA A 702 -37.28 -29.84 -10.15
C ALA A 702 -38.04 -28.72 -9.41
N VAL A 703 -37.85 -27.49 -9.86
CA VAL A 703 -38.57 -26.30 -9.38
C VAL A 703 -39.00 -25.42 -10.56
N VAL A 704 -40.02 -24.60 -10.36
CA VAL A 704 -40.44 -23.56 -11.31
C VAL A 704 -40.18 -22.20 -10.67
N ALA A 705 -39.58 -21.27 -11.42
CA ALA A 705 -39.32 -19.92 -10.94
C ALA A 705 -40.62 -19.10 -10.86
N ASP A 706 -40.74 -18.26 -9.84
CA ASP A 706 -41.84 -17.29 -9.71
C ASP A 706 -41.73 -16.14 -10.74
N GLU A 707 -42.72 -15.24 -10.73
CA GLU A 707 -42.75 -14.07 -11.63
C GLU A 707 -41.58 -13.10 -11.42
N ALA A 708 -40.93 -13.13 -10.25
CA ALA A 708 -39.75 -12.34 -9.94
C ALA A 708 -38.43 -13.07 -10.30
N GLY A 709 -38.49 -14.24 -10.93
CA GLY A 709 -37.31 -15.03 -11.29
C GLY A 709 -36.61 -15.63 -10.08
N ARG A 710 -37.36 -16.01 -9.03
CA ARG A 710 -36.84 -16.59 -7.79
C ARG A 710 -37.40 -17.99 -7.55
N ALA A 711 -36.69 -18.78 -6.76
CA ALA A 711 -37.12 -20.11 -6.33
C ALA A 711 -36.55 -20.45 -4.95
N ARG A 712 -37.17 -21.41 -4.26
CA ARG A 712 -36.66 -21.97 -2.99
C ARG A 712 -36.71 -23.49 -3.06
N VAL A 713 -35.68 -24.13 -2.55
CA VAL A 713 -35.51 -25.60 -2.53
C VAL A 713 -34.97 -26.04 -1.17
N GLN A 714 -35.25 -27.27 -0.74
CA GLN A 714 -34.62 -27.88 0.42
C GLN A 714 -33.39 -28.68 0.00
N VAL A 715 -32.28 -28.50 0.71
CA VAL A 715 -31.01 -29.20 0.45
C VAL A 715 -30.54 -29.84 1.74
N GLU A 716 -30.08 -31.08 1.66
CA GLU A 716 -29.35 -31.71 2.76
C GLU A 716 -27.85 -31.58 2.52
N VAL A 717 -27.22 -30.72 3.31
CA VAL A 717 -25.78 -30.47 3.24
C VAL A 717 -25.10 -31.31 4.31
N ALA A 718 -24.15 -32.16 3.90
CA ALA A 718 -23.47 -33.10 4.79
C ALA A 718 -21.97 -33.16 4.44
N GLY A 719 -21.16 -32.36 5.13
CA GLY A 719 -19.76 -32.17 4.75
C GLY A 719 -19.70 -31.37 3.44
N ARG A 720 -19.46 -32.04 2.30
CA ARG A 720 -19.44 -31.43 0.96
C ARG A 720 -20.60 -31.93 0.11
N SER A 721 -21.56 -31.06 -0.19
CA SER A 721 -22.69 -31.36 -1.07
C SER A 721 -22.64 -30.51 -2.35
N ALA A 722 -22.67 -31.16 -3.51
CA ALA A 722 -22.83 -30.47 -4.80
C ALA A 722 -24.32 -30.16 -5.04
N LEU A 723 -24.60 -28.96 -5.56
CA LEU A 723 -25.94 -28.48 -5.89
C LEU A 723 -25.92 -27.91 -7.31
N ALA A 724 -26.75 -28.44 -8.21
CA ALA A 724 -26.87 -27.94 -9.58
C ALA A 724 -28.33 -27.64 -9.94
N LEU A 725 -28.52 -26.58 -10.72
CA LEU A 725 -29.79 -26.08 -11.21
C LEU A 725 -29.65 -25.90 -12.74
N ALA A 726 -30.39 -26.67 -13.51
CA ALA A 726 -30.31 -26.69 -14.97
C ALA A 726 -31.67 -26.33 -15.61
N PHE A 727 -31.69 -25.31 -16.46
CA PHE A 727 -32.89 -24.86 -17.16
C PHE A 727 -33.38 -25.95 -18.10
N GLN A 728 -34.62 -26.40 -17.87
CA GLN A 728 -35.32 -27.23 -18.83
C GLN A 728 -35.92 -26.29 -19.87
N ASN A 729 -35.40 -26.32 -21.11
CA ASN A 729 -36.20 -25.88 -22.24
C ASN A 729 -37.52 -26.67 -22.18
N GLY A 730 -38.64 -25.97 -22.01
CA GLY A 730 -39.92 -26.58 -22.38
C GLY A 730 -39.92 -26.78 -23.89
N ASP A 731 -40.50 -27.89 -24.35
CA ASP A 731 -40.77 -28.05 -25.78
C ASP A 731 -41.67 -26.91 -26.23
N GLU A 732 -41.26 -26.16 -27.25
CA GLU A 732 -42.07 -25.11 -27.89
C GLU A 732 -43.19 -25.77 -28.69
N ASN A 733 -44.23 -26.22 -27.97
CA ASN A 733 -45.35 -26.96 -28.51
C ASN A 733 -46.68 -26.31 -28.08
N ARG A 734 -46.81 -25.02 -28.41
CA ARG A 734 -48.02 -24.19 -28.33
C ARG A 734 -47.97 -23.01 -29.29
#